data_AF-A0A1R4HHQ9-F1
#
_entry.id   AF-A0A1R4HHQ9-F1
#
_cell.length_a   1.000
_cell.length_b   1.000
_cell.length_c   1.000
_cell.angle_alpha   90.00
_cell.angle_beta   90.00
_cell.angle_gamma   90.00
#
_symmetry.space_group_name_H-M   'P 1'
#
loop_
_entity.id
_entity.type
_entity.pdbx_description
1 polymer ?
#
loop_
_entity_poly.entity_id
_entity_poly.type
_entity_poly.pdbx_seq_one_letter_code
_entity_poly.pdbx_strand_id
1 'polypeptide(L)'
;MPQLEVEGVGRISLPLLPVQMQQLVAAAEQAPFGKGSQTLVDIDVRRTWQIDADRVKVGGKHWQDNLDTIVKHCVHDLGVSGDVNAELYKLLVYDTGSFFVSHRDTEKSPGMFATLVIVLPSQYQGGELVIRHKQQEVTLDLHAEDSSEVGYAAFYADCLHEILPITEGCRLTLVYNLLRTNKKLPLPTPPDYQHEQSTVAALLRQWSADLALKVDDVPEKLIYPLQHAYTEAEVGFDALKNGDAALADVLIAACQTADCELHLALVSIDESCDAEYSGYSRRGHHGGEEYEAGEVLDRNESISHWQRPDGTVSPLPHLPLNENEFCPPEAFDNIEFDDEEFQEYTGNAGATFERSYRHAAFVLWPKAYYLAIVNQAGISASLPALHDFCRRWEADGKDPASKLWQDAHTLAGYILRDNLFSSRYPMNGSHLRQFLDYATRLADIQHIDRVWAWLTENGFSEKDNSTALVQAAELLPWPEVVRGVEKMVALSAVKSQEACAALLASFCKAKPESAKDLLTSVYTLFSALLGDPSRFPDLLPWQLARLTADVDLVVDVLQGFSAVDATMADNALAYMLAWPAIYKMDDILLPATLRLTEASSSRHLPVVTSLRDAVLAYLQARVALELQPPADWRRDNQLGNCKCADCAELKQFLANAEQEQWVFKAAEARRTHLAGVISQHKCDVDCKTQKGGTPYRLICTKNQASYQRRVDQRTQDLQLLNKLAC
;
A
#
# COMPACT_ATOMS: atom_id res chain seq x y z
N MET A 1 32.11 -12.05 44.13
CA MET A 1 33.38 -11.40 44.50
C MET A 1 34.46 -12.42 44.83
N PRO A 2 35.69 -12.27 44.29
CA PRO A 2 36.81 -13.16 44.61
C PRO A 2 37.35 -12.94 46.02
N GLN A 3 37.87 -14.00 46.63
CA GLN A 3 38.85 -13.90 47.70
C GLN A 3 40.23 -13.75 47.07
N LEU A 4 40.85 -12.58 47.21
CA LEU A 4 42.17 -12.29 46.68
C LEU A 4 43.23 -12.33 47.79
N GLU A 5 44.30 -13.07 47.58
CA GLU A 5 45.47 -13.11 48.45
C GLU A 5 46.74 -12.94 47.63
N VAL A 6 47.64 -12.08 48.08
CA VAL A 6 48.87 -11.73 47.37
C VAL A 6 50.08 -12.02 48.26
N GLU A 7 51.06 -12.73 47.72
CA GLU A 7 52.29 -13.05 48.45
C GLU A 7 53.06 -11.77 48.83
N GLY A 8 53.35 -11.62 50.12
CA GLY A 8 54.00 -10.45 50.70
C GLY A 8 53.04 -9.38 51.26
N VAL A 9 51.74 -9.46 50.96
CA VAL A 9 50.71 -8.55 51.49
C VAL A 9 49.66 -9.30 52.32
N GLY A 10 49.31 -10.51 51.91
CA GLY A 10 48.24 -11.32 52.50
C GLY A 10 46.89 -11.07 51.83
N ARG A 11 45.80 -11.23 52.59
CA ARG A 11 44.43 -11.13 52.07
C ARG A 11 44.07 -9.68 51.74
N ILE A 12 43.58 -9.45 50.51
CA ILE A 12 43.16 -8.14 50.02
C ILE A 12 41.67 -7.95 50.29
N SER A 13 41.30 -6.80 50.85
CA SER A 13 39.90 -6.39 51.03
C SER A 13 39.41 -5.72 49.75
N LEU A 14 38.16 -6.02 49.36
CA LEU A 14 37.47 -5.37 48.25
C LEU A 14 36.21 -4.68 48.80
N PRO A 15 35.97 -3.38 48.52
CA PRO A 15 36.80 -2.48 47.71
C PRO A 15 38.21 -2.24 48.28
N LEU A 16 39.18 -2.05 47.40
CA LEU A 16 40.59 -1.89 47.77
C LEU A 16 40.78 -0.69 48.71
N LEU A 17 41.37 -0.96 49.87
CA LEU A 17 41.69 0.07 50.87
C LEU A 17 43.00 0.80 50.52
N PRO A 18 43.12 2.11 50.78
CA PRO A 18 44.34 2.88 50.49
C PRO A 18 45.62 2.32 51.12
N VAL A 19 45.52 1.77 52.33
CA VAL A 19 46.67 1.13 53.01
C VAL A 19 47.13 -0.12 52.27
N GLN A 20 46.19 -0.94 51.79
CA GLN A 20 46.52 -2.15 51.03
C GLN A 20 47.05 -1.83 49.64
N MET A 21 46.62 -0.70 49.05
CA MET A 21 47.22 -0.19 47.82
C MET A 21 48.72 0.07 47.98
N GLN A 22 49.12 0.79 49.03
CA GLN A 22 50.54 1.08 49.27
C GLN A 22 51.35 -0.21 49.49
N GLN A 23 50.76 -1.20 50.15
CA GLN A 23 51.39 -2.51 50.35
C GLN A 23 51.52 -3.28 49.03
N LEU A 24 50.50 -3.25 48.17
CA LEU A 24 50.54 -3.86 46.84
C LEU A 24 51.61 -3.22 45.96
N VAL A 25 51.68 -1.88 45.92
CA VAL A 25 52.72 -1.15 45.19
C VAL A 25 54.12 -1.51 45.71
N ALA A 26 54.30 -1.62 47.02
CA ALA A 26 55.58 -2.01 47.62
C ALA A 26 55.97 -3.47 47.35
N ALA A 27 55.00 -4.36 47.16
CA ALA A 27 55.22 -5.78 46.86
C ALA A 27 55.30 -6.08 45.35
N ALA A 28 54.90 -5.12 44.51
CA ALA A 28 54.90 -5.19 43.07
C ALA A 28 56.22 -4.70 42.47
N GLU A 29 56.41 -5.01 41.20
CA GLU A 29 57.50 -4.46 40.39
C GLU A 29 56.94 -3.54 39.30
N GLN A 30 57.76 -2.63 38.79
CA GLN A 30 57.36 -1.81 37.65
C GLN A 30 57.15 -2.70 36.43
N ALA A 31 55.99 -2.58 35.81
CA ALA A 31 55.61 -3.44 34.70
C ALA A 31 56.45 -3.07 33.46
N PRO A 32 57.23 -4.00 32.90
CA PRO A 32 58.01 -3.72 31.71
C PRO A 32 57.14 -3.71 30.45
N PHE A 33 57.69 -3.21 29.35
CA PHE A 33 57.13 -3.32 28.00
C PHE A 33 58.17 -3.92 27.03
N GLY A 34 57.69 -4.51 25.93
CA GLY A 34 58.55 -5.11 24.90
C GLY A 34 58.95 -4.10 23.82
N LYS A 35 60.24 -4.04 23.50
CA LYS A 35 60.79 -3.32 22.34
C LYS A 35 61.66 -4.25 21.50
N GLY A 36 61.06 -4.90 20.50
CA GLY A 36 61.73 -5.96 19.74
C GLY A 36 62.00 -7.18 20.61
N SER A 37 63.27 -7.60 20.74
CA SER A 37 63.69 -8.71 21.62
C SER A 37 64.03 -8.29 23.05
N GLN A 38 63.88 -7.02 23.41
CA GLN A 38 64.24 -6.49 24.73
C GLN A 38 63.02 -6.18 25.58
N THR A 39 63.09 -6.56 26.86
CA THR A 39 62.13 -6.18 27.90
C THR A 39 62.70 -4.97 28.65
N LEU A 40 62.05 -3.81 28.55
CA LEU A 40 62.52 -2.53 29.10
C LEU A 40 61.49 -1.92 30.04
N VAL A 41 61.95 -1.08 30.97
CA VAL A 41 61.10 -0.25 31.83
C VAL A 41 61.28 1.21 31.39
N ASP A 42 60.22 1.81 30.86
CA ASP A 42 60.16 3.22 30.44
C ASP A 42 58.84 3.82 30.93
N ILE A 43 58.95 4.75 31.88
CA ILE A 43 57.81 5.35 32.56
C ILE A 43 57.04 6.36 31.68
N ASP A 44 57.60 6.77 30.54
CA ASP A 44 56.91 7.62 29.55
C ASP A 44 56.03 6.78 28.61
N VAL A 45 56.28 5.46 28.54
CA VAL A 45 55.52 4.50 27.73
C VAL A 45 54.51 3.73 28.59
N ARG A 46 54.94 3.29 29.77
CA ARG A 46 54.10 2.51 30.68
C ARG A 46 54.45 2.83 32.12
N ARG A 47 53.47 3.41 32.83
CA ARG A 47 53.52 3.56 34.27
C ARG A 47 52.45 2.67 34.88
N THR A 48 52.85 1.50 35.36
CA THR A 48 51.97 0.52 35.99
C THR A 48 52.80 -0.40 36.87
N TRP A 49 52.21 -0.93 37.94
CA TRP A 49 52.81 -1.96 38.77
C TRP A 49 52.22 -3.33 38.44
N GLN A 50 53.03 -4.38 38.41
CA GLN A 50 52.57 -5.75 38.16
C GLN A 50 52.99 -6.71 39.28
N ILE A 51 52.15 -7.74 39.48
CA ILE A 51 52.43 -8.91 40.30
C ILE A 51 52.10 -10.14 39.44
N ASP A 52 53.06 -11.04 39.28
CA ASP A 52 52.90 -12.26 38.49
C ASP A 52 51.86 -13.22 39.08
N ALA A 53 51.22 -14.01 38.23
CA ALA A 53 50.12 -14.90 38.60
C ALA A 53 50.50 -15.96 39.66
N ASP A 54 51.76 -16.40 39.72
CA ASP A 54 52.24 -17.37 40.70
C ASP A 54 52.23 -16.84 42.14
N ARG A 55 52.30 -15.51 42.30
CA ARG A 55 52.23 -14.79 43.58
C ARG A 55 50.81 -14.38 43.97
N VAL A 56 49.80 -14.70 43.15
CA VAL A 56 48.41 -14.28 43.34
C VAL A 56 47.51 -15.50 43.46
N LYS A 57 46.77 -15.59 44.57
CA LYS A 57 45.73 -16.60 44.78
C LYS A 57 44.37 -15.94 44.68
N VAL A 58 43.60 -16.34 43.67
CA VAL A 58 42.21 -15.93 43.50
C VAL A 58 41.32 -17.13 43.81
N GLY A 59 40.43 -16.98 44.78
CA GLY A 59 39.53 -18.04 45.21
C GLY A 59 38.18 -17.50 45.66
N GLY A 60 37.51 -18.24 46.54
CA GLY A 60 36.15 -17.96 46.99
C GLY A 60 35.15 -18.95 46.40
N LYS A 61 34.11 -19.27 47.17
CA LYS A 61 33.17 -20.37 46.89
C LYS A 61 32.54 -20.31 45.49
N HIS A 62 32.27 -19.12 44.99
CA HIS A 62 31.57 -18.88 43.71
C HIS A 62 32.45 -18.22 42.65
N TRP A 63 33.76 -18.04 42.90
CA TRP A 63 34.60 -17.30 41.97
C TRP A 63 34.78 -18.02 40.64
N GLN A 64 35.01 -19.34 40.67
CA GLN A 64 35.17 -20.11 39.43
C GLN A 64 33.89 -20.07 38.59
N ASP A 65 32.72 -20.29 39.20
CA ASP A 65 31.42 -20.21 38.51
C ASP A 65 31.19 -18.82 37.89
N ASN A 66 31.55 -17.75 38.61
CA ASN A 66 31.46 -16.38 38.11
C ASN A 66 32.42 -16.12 36.94
N LEU A 67 33.67 -16.58 37.05
CA LEU A 67 34.67 -16.45 35.98
C LEU A 67 34.22 -17.22 34.73
N ASP A 68 33.73 -18.45 34.89
CA ASP A 68 33.21 -19.26 33.79
C ASP A 68 32.00 -18.58 33.12
N THR A 69 31.16 -17.90 33.89
CA THR A 69 30.03 -17.10 33.37
C THR A 69 30.53 -15.89 32.57
N ILE A 70 31.49 -15.13 33.10
CA ILE A 70 32.13 -14.00 32.40
C ILE A 70 32.78 -14.46 31.10
N VAL A 71 33.53 -15.57 31.13
CA VAL A 71 34.18 -16.14 29.95
C VAL A 71 33.15 -16.57 28.92
N LYS A 72 32.05 -17.23 29.33
CA LYS A 72 30.98 -17.61 28.40
C LYS A 72 30.36 -16.39 27.70
N HIS A 73 30.06 -15.32 28.43
CA HIS A 73 29.57 -14.08 27.83
C HIS A 73 30.60 -13.50 26.85
N CYS A 74 31.86 -13.36 27.26
CA CYS A 74 32.91 -12.81 26.41
C CYS A 74 33.13 -13.64 25.14
N VAL A 75 33.11 -14.97 25.24
CA VAL A 75 33.31 -15.90 24.11
C VAL A 75 32.15 -15.82 23.13
N HIS A 76 30.92 -15.74 23.65
CA HIS A 76 29.72 -15.52 22.84
C HIS A 76 29.80 -14.19 22.08
N ASP A 77 30.10 -13.09 22.78
CA ASP A 77 30.10 -11.75 22.20
C ASP A 77 31.28 -11.49 21.26
N LEU A 78 32.43 -12.15 21.50
CA LEU A 78 33.54 -12.20 20.55
C LEU A 78 33.25 -13.13 19.35
N GLY A 79 32.11 -13.83 19.29
CA GLY A 79 31.78 -14.73 18.18
C GLY A 79 32.69 -15.96 18.07
N VAL A 80 33.23 -16.43 19.20
CA VAL A 80 34.20 -17.53 19.24
C VAL A 80 33.50 -18.84 19.55
N SER A 81 33.64 -19.84 18.66
CA SER A 81 33.07 -21.17 18.85
C SER A 81 34.02 -22.15 19.55
N GLY A 82 33.49 -22.98 20.44
CA GLY A 82 34.22 -24.05 21.13
C GLY A 82 34.74 -23.67 22.53
N ASP A 83 35.41 -24.63 23.18
CA ASP A 83 35.83 -24.48 24.58
C ASP A 83 37.03 -23.54 24.72
N VAL A 84 36.85 -22.51 25.57
CA VAL A 84 37.86 -21.50 25.89
C VAL A 84 38.22 -21.60 27.38
N ASN A 85 39.51 -21.53 27.67
CA ASN A 85 40.03 -21.50 29.04
C ASN A 85 40.58 -20.11 29.37
N ALA A 86 40.33 -19.61 30.57
CA ALA A 86 40.90 -18.35 31.06
C ALA A 86 42.09 -18.65 31.99
N GLU A 87 43.29 -18.23 31.58
CA GLU A 87 44.53 -18.38 32.34
C GLU A 87 44.91 -17.03 32.96
N LEU A 88 45.02 -16.97 34.30
CA LEU A 88 45.45 -15.74 34.96
C LEU A 88 46.89 -15.42 34.53
N TYR A 89 47.09 -14.24 33.97
CA TYR A 89 48.40 -13.78 33.52
C TYR A 89 49.10 -12.96 34.60
N LYS A 90 48.44 -11.91 35.11
CA LYS A 90 49.01 -11.03 36.14
C LYS A 90 47.94 -10.16 36.82
N LEU A 91 48.29 -9.66 38.00
CA LEU A 91 47.56 -8.60 38.71
C LEU A 91 48.25 -7.26 38.44
N LEU A 92 47.49 -6.27 37.98
CA LEU A 92 47.98 -4.93 37.69
C LEU A 92 47.42 -3.92 38.71
N VAL A 93 48.29 -3.02 39.16
CA VAL A 93 47.95 -1.92 40.07
C VAL A 93 48.31 -0.61 39.38
N TYR A 94 47.31 0.25 39.19
CA TYR A 94 47.48 1.58 38.61
C TYR A 94 47.24 2.62 39.71
N ASP A 95 48.29 3.26 40.19
CA ASP A 95 48.21 4.41 41.11
C ASP A 95 47.94 5.71 40.33
N THR A 96 47.71 6.82 41.04
CA THR A 96 47.50 8.12 40.41
C THR A 96 48.63 8.50 39.45
N GLY A 97 48.28 8.80 38.20
CA GLY A 97 49.18 9.09 37.09
C GLY A 97 49.72 7.86 36.36
N SER A 98 49.33 6.63 36.74
CA SER A 98 49.60 5.43 35.96
C SER A 98 48.79 5.41 34.65
N PHE A 99 49.39 4.88 33.59
CA PHE A 99 48.82 4.74 32.25
C PHE A 99 49.56 3.66 31.46
N PHE A 100 49.02 3.26 30.32
CA PHE A 100 49.76 2.46 29.35
C PHE A 100 49.38 2.89 27.93
N VAL A 101 50.34 3.44 27.18
CA VAL A 101 50.10 3.93 25.81
C VAL A 101 49.72 2.80 24.84
N SER A 102 49.21 3.19 23.68
CA SER A 102 48.76 2.29 22.63
C SER A 102 49.76 1.18 22.28
N HIS A 103 49.34 -0.07 22.43
CA HIS A 103 50.10 -1.27 22.13
C HIS A 103 49.20 -2.44 21.72
N ARG A 104 49.80 -3.54 21.25
CA ARG A 104 49.12 -4.83 20.98
C ARG A 104 49.66 -5.88 21.92
N ASP A 105 48.81 -6.82 22.31
CA ASP A 105 49.27 -7.99 23.02
C ASP A 105 49.97 -8.94 22.03
N THR A 106 51.06 -9.55 22.50
CA THR A 106 51.66 -10.68 21.79
C THR A 106 51.13 -11.96 22.42
N GLU A 107 51.05 -13.03 21.64
CA GLU A 107 50.76 -14.37 22.17
C GLU A 107 51.72 -14.68 23.33
N LYS A 108 51.18 -14.84 24.54
CA LYS A 108 51.95 -15.13 25.77
C LYS A 108 51.98 -16.61 26.10
N SER A 109 50.92 -17.32 25.73
CA SER A 109 50.74 -18.76 25.94
C SER A 109 50.21 -19.37 24.64
N PRO A 110 50.66 -20.59 24.26
CA PRO A 110 50.20 -21.25 23.04
C PRO A 110 48.68 -21.36 22.99
N GLY A 111 48.06 -20.79 21.96
CA GLY A 111 46.62 -20.80 21.78
C GLY A 111 45.89 -19.58 22.37
N MET A 112 46.62 -18.56 22.84
CA MET A 112 46.05 -17.27 23.24
C MET A 112 45.53 -16.52 22.00
N PHE A 113 44.27 -16.08 22.07
CA PHE A 113 43.66 -15.29 21.01
C PHE A 113 43.06 -13.96 21.49
N ALA A 114 42.79 -13.84 22.79
CA ALA A 114 42.19 -12.66 23.38
C ALA A 114 42.69 -12.43 24.81
N THR A 115 42.53 -11.20 25.28
CA THR A 115 42.82 -10.74 26.64
C THR A 115 41.50 -10.41 27.32
N LEU A 116 41.29 -10.92 28.54
CA LEU A 116 40.17 -10.57 29.41
C LEU A 116 40.70 -9.73 30.59
N VAL A 117 40.15 -8.55 30.76
CA VAL A 117 40.48 -7.60 31.81
C VAL A 117 39.31 -7.56 32.80
N ILE A 118 39.54 -7.86 34.07
CA ILE A 118 38.55 -7.74 35.14
C ILE A 118 39.03 -6.71 36.15
N VAL A 119 38.31 -5.59 36.26
CA VAL A 119 38.57 -4.53 37.22
C VAL A 119 37.89 -4.88 38.55
N LEU A 120 38.70 -4.97 39.61
CA LEU A 120 38.21 -5.25 40.95
C LEU A 120 37.77 -3.94 41.65
N PRO A 121 36.78 -4.00 42.55
CA PRO A 121 36.28 -2.83 43.26
C PRO A 121 37.39 -2.07 43.95
N SER A 122 37.51 -0.81 43.58
CA SER A 122 38.53 0.12 44.06
C SER A 122 38.06 1.54 43.76
N GLN A 123 38.47 2.52 44.57
CA GLN A 123 38.12 3.92 44.34
C GLN A 123 39.15 4.54 43.40
N TYR A 124 38.71 4.96 42.21
CA TYR A 124 39.55 5.64 41.22
C TYR A 124 38.73 6.52 40.25
N GLN A 125 39.41 7.44 39.55
CA GLN A 125 38.87 8.21 38.42
C GLN A 125 39.82 8.17 37.22
N GLY A 126 39.27 8.27 36.00
CA GLY A 126 39.99 8.03 34.75
C GLY A 126 40.35 6.55 34.57
N GLY A 127 41.31 6.24 33.69
CA GLY A 127 41.73 4.85 33.48
C GLY A 127 40.90 4.08 32.48
N GLU A 128 40.17 4.78 31.62
CA GLU A 128 39.35 4.20 30.57
C GLU A 128 40.22 3.34 29.65
N LEU A 129 39.67 2.19 29.28
CA LEU A 129 40.29 1.25 28.34
C LEU A 129 39.87 1.64 26.93
N VAL A 130 40.82 2.10 26.12
CA VAL A 130 40.58 2.41 24.71
C VAL A 130 41.04 1.25 23.86
N ILE A 131 40.17 0.71 23.02
CA ILE A 131 40.46 -0.42 22.12
C ILE A 131 40.23 0.05 20.68
N ARG A 132 41.19 -0.25 19.81
CA ARG A 132 41.24 0.13 18.40
C ARG A 132 41.45 -1.10 17.54
N HIS A 133 40.59 -1.29 16.56
CA HIS A 133 40.74 -2.30 15.54
C HIS A 133 40.33 -1.74 14.18
N LYS A 134 41.25 -1.77 13.21
CA LYS A 134 41.11 -1.13 11.89
C LYS A 134 40.72 0.35 12.00
N GLN A 135 39.53 0.74 11.52
CA GLN A 135 39.03 2.12 11.52
C GLN A 135 38.08 2.41 12.71
N GLN A 136 37.88 1.44 13.60
CA GLN A 136 36.98 1.54 14.75
C GLN A 136 37.77 1.75 16.04
N GLU A 137 37.23 2.60 16.93
CA GLU A 137 37.76 2.90 18.25
C GLU A 137 36.62 2.92 19.28
N VAL A 138 36.79 2.21 20.39
CA VAL A 138 35.85 2.21 21.51
C VAL A 138 36.58 2.58 22.80
N THR A 139 35.93 3.40 23.63
CA THR A 139 36.43 3.77 24.97
C THR A 139 35.49 3.19 26.01
N LEU A 140 36.02 2.34 26.89
CA LEU A 140 35.26 1.64 27.92
C LEU A 140 35.65 2.16 29.31
N ASP A 141 34.67 2.68 30.04
CA ASP A 141 34.80 2.87 31.49
C ASP A 141 34.39 1.58 32.19
N LEU A 142 35.34 0.97 32.91
CA LEU A 142 35.16 -0.29 33.64
C LEU A 142 35.03 -0.05 35.16
N HIS A 143 34.75 1.19 35.58
CA HIS A 143 34.45 1.51 36.97
C HIS A 143 33.05 1.02 37.34
N ALA A 144 32.97 0.12 38.33
CA ALA A 144 31.70 -0.30 38.92
C ALA A 144 31.32 0.63 40.07
N GLU A 145 30.11 1.17 40.06
CA GLU A 145 29.60 2.03 41.14
C GLU A 145 29.35 1.25 42.44
N ASP A 146 28.87 -0.01 42.33
CA ASP A 146 28.65 -0.88 43.48
C ASP A 146 29.90 -1.69 43.82
N SER A 147 30.27 -1.66 45.11
CA SER A 147 31.35 -2.46 45.71
C SER A 147 31.24 -3.98 45.53
N SER A 148 30.07 -4.48 45.15
CA SER A 148 29.77 -5.90 44.93
C SER A 148 29.84 -6.34 43.46
N GLU A 149 30.03 -5.39 42.54
CA GLU A 149 30.12 -5.61 41.10
C GLU A 149 31.56 -5.55 40.59
N VAL A 150 31.79 -6.03 39.37
CA VAL A 150 33.09 -5.93 38.69
C VAL A 150 32.86 -5.46 37.26
N GLY A 151 33.66 -4.52 36.78
CA GLY A 151 33.73 -4.18 35.36
C GLY A 151 34.68 -5.15 34.65
N TYR A 152 34.30 -5.66 33.48
CA TYR A 152 35.18 -6.49 32.67
C TYR A 152 35.06 -6.18 31.18
N ALA A 153 36.12 -6.45 30.44
CA ALA A 153 36.14 -6.37 28.97
C ALA A 153 37.05 -7.46 28.41
N ALA A 154 36.66 -8.05 27.29
CA ALA A 154 37.52 -8.95 26.52
C ALA A 154 37.71 -8.43 25.10
N PHE A 155 38.91 -8.58 24.56
CA PHE A 155 39.25 -8.16 23.21
C PHE A 155 40.32 -9.07 22.61
N TYR A 156 40.33 -9.21 21.28
CA TYR A 156 41.34 -9.99 20.59
C TYR A 156 42.74 -9.42 20.80
N ALA A 157 43.74 -10.30 20.91
CA ALA A 157 45.12 -9.93 21.24
C ALA A 157 45.77 -9.00 20.19
N ASP A 158 45.30 -9.04 18.94
CA ASP A 158 45.78 -8.20 17.83
C ASP A 158 45.13 -6.81 17.79
N CYS A 159 44.14 -6.53 18.64
CA CYS A 159 43.60 -5.19 18.83
C CYS A 159 44.65 -4.26 19.46
N LEU A 160 44.76 -3.04 18.92
CA LEU A 160 45.51 -1.97 19.57
C LEU A 160 44.72 -1.53 20.80
N HIS A 161 45.36 -1.34 21.94
CA HIS A 161 44.68 -0.84 23.12
C HIS A 161 45.59 0.02 24.00
N GLU A 162 44.97 0.91 24.77
CA GLU A 162 45.64 1.74 25.75
C GLU A 162 44.77 1.95 27.00
N ILE A 163 45.43 2.33 28.08
CA ILE A 163 44.78 2.73 29.33
C ILE A 163 45.07 4.21 29.53
N LEU A 164 44.01 5.03 29.55
CA LEU A 164 44.13 6.46 29.83
C LEU A 164 44.64 6.70 31.26
N PRO A 165 45.22 7.88 31.56
CA PRO A 165 45.78 8.15 32.88
C PRO A 165 44.76 8.06 34.01
N ILE A 166 45.13 7.37 35.10
CA ILE A 166 44.40 7.45 36.37
C ILE A 166 44.58 8.85 36.94
N THR A 167 43.50 9.60 37.09
CA THR A 167 43.53 10.98 37.59
C THR A 167 43.46 11.03 39.12
N GLU A 168 42.72 10.11 39.73
CA GLU A 168 42.59 9.98 41.19
C GLU A 168 42.47 8.52 41.61
N GLY A 169 42.92 8.20 42.82
CA GLY A 169 42.74 6.87 43.43
C GLY A 169 43.64 5.79 42.84
N CYS A 170 43.15 4.54 42.85
CA CYS A 170 43.90 3.38 42.40
C CYS A 170 42.99 2.33 41.75
N ARG A 171 43.33 1.92 40.52
CA ARG A 171 42.64 0.86 39.78
C ARG A 171 43.36 -0.48 39.95
N LEU A 172 42.64 -1.50 40.41
CA LEU A 172 43.15 -2.86 40.59
C LEU A 172 42.55 -3.81 39.55
N THR A 173 43.37 -4.59 38.85
CA THR A 173 42.91 -5.33 37.67
C THR A 173 43.53 -6.72 37.57
N LEU A 174 42.70 -7.73 37.34
CA LEU A 174 43.14 -9.06 36.94
C LEU A 174 43.16 -9.15 35.42
N VAL A 175 44.27 -9.63 34.85
CA VAL A 175 44.42 -9.85 33.41
C VAL A 175 44.50 -11.35 33.15
N TYR A 176 43.60 -11.85 32.32
CA TYR A 176 43.51 -13.25 31.90
C TYR A 176 43.82 -13.38 30.40
N ASN A 177 44.58 -14.41 30.03
CA ASN A 177 44.71 -14.86 28.64
C ASN A 177 43.53 -15.80 28.33
N LEU A 178 42.79 -15.53 27.27
CA LEU A 178 41.77 -16.45 26.75
C LEU A 178 42.40 -17.40 25.74
N LEU A 179 42.38 -18.69 26.07
CA LEU A 179 43.06 -19.75 25.33
C LEU A 179 42.06 -20.67 24.62
N ARG A 180 42.28 -20.93 23.34
CA ARG A 180 41.56 -21.98 22.61
C ARG A 180 42.12 -23.35 23.01
N THR A 181 41.28 -24.19 23.59
CA THR A 181 41.70 -25.52 24.07
C THR A 181 41.94 -26.52 22.92
N ASN A 182 41.18 -26.40 21.83
CA ASN A 182 41.32 -27.26 20.66
C ASN A 182 42.40 -26.75 19.69
N LYS A 183 43.61 -27.27 19.84
CA LYS A 183 44.80 -26.92 19.03
C LYS A 183 44.70 -27.29 17.53
N LYS A 184 43.65 -28.00 17.09
CA LYS A 184 43.43 -28.32 15.67
C LYS A 184 42.68 -27.23 14.91
N LEU A 185 42.00 -26.33 15.63
CA LEU A 185 41.28 -25.21 15.04
C LEU A 185 42.18 -23.98 14.97
N PRO A 186 42.05 -23.12 13.94
CA PRO A 186 42.79 -21.87 13.87
C PRO A 186 42.47 -20.97 15.07
N LEU A 187 43.39 -20.06 15.40
CA LEU A 187 43.10 -19.05 16.42
C LEU A 187 42.00 -18.11 15.90
N PRO A 188 41.01 -17.77 16.74
CA PRO A 188 40.04 -16.75 16.44
C PRO A 188 40.75 -15.42 16.13
N THR A 189 40.36 -14.78 15.04
CA THR A 189 40.77 -13.42 14.70
C THR A 189 39.56 -12.51 14.76
N PRO A 190 39.75 -11.19 14.92
CA PRO A 190 38.68 -10.23 14.72
C PRO A 190 37.97 -10.45 13.38
N PRO A 191 36.64 -10.31 13.31
CA PRO A 191 35.91 -10.43 12.06
C PRO A 191 36.41 -9.44 11.00
N ASP A 192 36.58 -9.92 9.76
CA ASP A 192 36.89 -9.10 8.60
C ASP A 192 35.86 -9.33 7.50
N TYR A 193 34.88 -8.44 7.42
CA TYR A 193 33.78 -8.60 6.47
C TYR A 193 34.07 -8.01 5.08
N GLN A 194 35.30 -7.60 4.75
CA GLN A 194 35.60 -6.98 3.44
C GLN A 194 35.32 -7.92 2.26
N HIS A 195 35.56 -9.22 2.45
CA HIS A 195 35.29 -10.22 1.43
C HIS A 195 33.78 -10.39 1.20
N GLU A 196 33.01 -10.45 2.28
CA GLU A 196 31.55 -10.54 2.30
C GLU A 196 30.94 -9.28 1.69
N GLN A 197 31.40 -8.08 2.08
CA GLN A 197 31.00 -6.80 1.50
C GLN A 197 31.20 -6.78 -0.02
N SER A 198 32.37 -7.22 -0.49
CA SER A 198 32.69 -7.27 -1.93
C SER A 198 31.81 -8.27 -2.67
N THR A 199 31.53 -9.42 -2.05
CA THR A 199 30.71 -10.49 -2.62
C THR A 199 29.25 -10.07 -2.72
N VAL A 200 28.68 -9.51 -1.63
CA VAL A 200 27.32 -8.98 -1.60
C VAL A 200 27.17 -7.83 -2.60
N ALA A 201 28.13 -6.91 -2.67
CA ALA A 201 28.09 -5.82 -3.66
C ALA A 201 28.07 -6.34 -5.11
N ALA A 202 28.80 -7.42 -5.41
CA ALA A 202 28.76 -8.05 -6.73
C ALA A 202 27.39 -8.68 -7.03
N LEU A 203 26.78 -9.36 -6.05
CA LEU A 203 25.44 -9.93 -6.18
C LEU A 203 24.37 -8.86 -6.36
N LEU A 204 24.42 -7.77 -5.60
CA LEU A 204 23.48 -6.64 -5.74
C LEU A 204 23.56 -5.97 -7.12
N ARG A 205 24.76 -5.84 -7.68
CA ARG A 205 24.93 -5.34 -9.06
C ARG A 205 24.36 -6.31 -10.10
N GLN A 206 24.56 -7.61 -9.89
CA GLN A 206 23.98 -8.62 -10.77
C GLN A 206 22.45 -8.57 -10.72
N TRP A 207 21.88 -8.52 -9.52
CA TRP A 207 20.44 -8.35 -9.32
C TRP A 207 19.88 -7.09 -10.01
N SER A 208 20.55 -5.95 -9.87
CA SER A 208 20.16 -4.73 -10.58
C SER A 208 20.24 -4.86 -12.10
N ALA A 209 21.19 -5.63 -12.63
CA ALA A 209 21.31 -5.90 -14.06
C ALA A 209 20.20 -6.85 -14.55
N ASP A 210 19.85 -7.86 -13.76
CA ASP A 210 18.76 -8.80 -14.06
C ASP A 210 17.41 -8.09 -14.09
N LEU A 211 17.16 -7.17 -13.15
CA LEU A 211 16.00 -6.27 -13.18
C LEU A 211 15.96 -5.44 -14.47
N ALA A 212 17.11 -4.87 -14.89
CA ALA A 212 17.19 -4.05 -16.10
C ALA A 212 16.94 -4.86 -17.38
N LEU A 213 17.28 -6.15 -17.37
CA LEU A 213 16.99 -7.10 -18.45
C LEU A 213 15.54 -7.64 -18.41
N LYS A 214 14.75 -7.27 -17.40
CA LYS A 214 13.39 -7.76 -17.17
C LYS A 214 13.33 -9.29 -17.12
N VAL A 215 14.28 -9.89 -16.40
CA VAL A 215 14.22 -11.32 -16.10
C VAL A 215 12.96 -11.58 -15.28
N ASP A 216 12.19 -12.60 -15.67
CA ASP A 216 10.95 -12.98 -14.96
C ASP A 216 11.26 -13.40 -13.50
N ASP A 217 10.30 -13.19 -12.60
CA ASP A 217 10.36 -13.58 -11.18
C ASP A 217 11.46 -12.94 -10.33
N VAL A 218 12.11 -11.86 -10.80
CA VAL A 218 13.06 -11.09 -10.00
C VAL A 218 12.34 -9.94 -9.26
N PRO A 219 12.37 -9.89 -7.91
CA PRO A 219 11.70 -8.85 -7.14
C PRO A 219 12.44 -7.50 -7.24
N GLU A 220 11.68 -6.39 -7.22
CA GLU A 220 12.23 -5.02 -7.30
C GLU A 220 12.77 -4.51 -5.95
N LYS A 221 12.34 -5.14 -4.85
CA LYS A 221 12.84 -4.92 -3.49
C LYS A 221 13.11 -6.27 -2.82
N LEU A 222 14.10 -6.31 -1.93
CA LEU A 222 14.39 -7.46 -1.09
C LEU A 222 14.12 -7.13 0.37
N ILE A 223 13.57 -8.09 1.09
CA ILE A 223 13.22 -8.03 2.51
C ILE A 223 14.02 -9.10 3.24
N TYR A 224 14.86 -8.71 4.18
CA TYR A 224 15.63 -9.61 5.02
C TYR A 224 15.17 -9.46 6.49
N PRO A 225 14.34 -10.38 7.00
CA PRO A 225 13.90 -10.37 8.40
C PRO A 225 15.10 -10.47 9.36
N LEU A 226 15.11 -9.64 10.40
CA LEU A 226 16.19 -9.67 11.40
C LEU A 226 16.06 -10.88 12.32
N GLN A 227 17.14 -11.27 13.00
CA GLN A 227 17.10 -12.41 13.91
C GLN A 227 16.59 -12.02 15.30
N HIS A 228 16.95 -10.82 15.77
CA HIS A 228 16.50 -10.34 17.07
C HIS A 228 15.12 -9.69 16.94
N ALA A 229 14.28 -9.88 17.95
CA ALA A 229 13.02 -9.15 18.06
C ALA A 229 13.31 -7.71 18.50
N TYR A 230 12.89 -6.74 17.70
CA TYR A 230 13.00 -5.32 18.01
C TYR A 230 11.60 -4.74 18.17
N THR A 231 11.40 -3.92 19.20
CA THR A 231 10.16 -3.15 19.34
C THR A 231 10.20 -1.92 18.45
N GLU A 232 9.04 -1.37 18.07
CA GLU A 232 8.93 -0.15 17.25
C GLU A 232 9.72 1.03 17.85
N ALA A 233 9.76 1.13 19.19
CA ALA A 233 10.46 2.19 19.91
C ALA A 233 11.99 2.01 19.95
N GLU A 234 12.49 0.81 19.67
CA GLU A 234 13.91 0.44 19.75
C GLU A 234 14.52 0.08 18.39
N VAL A 235 13.74 0.14 17.31
CA VAL A 235 14.23 -0.18 15.97
C VAL A 235 15.12 0.97 15.47
N GLY A 236 16.42 0.69 15.39
CA GLY A 236 17.46 1.66 15.09
C GLY A 236 18.71 0.98 14.57
N PHE A 237 19.36 1.51 13.54
CA PHE A 237 20.65 0.98 13.07
C PHE A 237 21.71 0.94 14.19
N ASP A 238 21.68 1.91 15.11
CA ASP A 238 22.53 2.01 16.30
C ASP A 238 22.10 1.09 17.45
N ALA A 239 20.86 0.59 17.41
CA ALA A 239 20.27 -0.30 18.40
C ALA A 239 20.34 -1.79 18.01
N LEU A 240 20.83 -2.10 16.81
CA LEU A 240 20.97 -3.49 16.33
C LEU A 240 21.93 -4.28 17.22
N LYS A 241 21.60 -5.55 17.46
CA LYS A 241 22.34 -6.43 18.35
C LYS A 241 22.92 -7.62 17.57
N ASN A 242 24.05 -8.12 18.06
CA ASN A 242 24.63 -9.40 17.64
C ASN A 242 24.81 -9.51 16.11
N GLY A 243 24.30 -10.58 15.50
CA GLY A 243 24.40 -10.84 14.07
C GLY A 243 23.73 -9.79 13.19
N ASP A 244 22.66 -9.13 13.66
CA ASP A 244 21.98 -8.10 12.88
C ASP A 244 22.85 -6.85 12.70
N ALA A 245 23.61 -6.47 13.75
CA ALA A 245 24.56 -5.35 13.68
C ALA A 245 25.72 -5.67 12.72
N ALA A 246 26.28 -6.87 12.80
CA ALA A 246 27.32 -7.32 11.87
C ALA A 246 26.81 -7.36 10.43
N LEU A 247 25.57 -7.82 10.20
CA LEU A 247 24.94 -7.82 8.88
C LEU A 247 24.70 -6.40 8.36
N ALA A 248 24.28 -5.46 9.22
CA ALA A 248 24.13 -4.06 8.88
C ALA A 248 25.44 -3.48 8.32
N ASP A 249 26.57 -3.71 9.00
CA ASP A 249 27.88 -3.25 8.55
C ASP A 249 28.26 -3.78 7.15
N VAL A 250 27.90 -5.03 6.85
CA VAL A 250 28.11 -5.61 5.52
C VAL A 250 27.19 -4.95 4.49
N LEU A 251 25.90 -4.86 4.78
CA LEU A 251 24.89 -4.34 3.85
C LEU A 251 25.07 -2.85 3.57
N ILE A 252 25.42 -2.03 4.57
CA ILE A 252 25.67 -0.59 4.40
C ILE A 252 26.80 -0.38 3.38
N ALA A 253 27.95 -1.04 3.59
CA ALA A 253 29.09 -0.91 2.69
C ALA A 253 28.82 -1.50 1.29
N ALA A 254 28.14 -2.65 1.23
CA ALA A 254 27.80 -3.31 -0.02
C ALA A 254 26.79 -2.49 -0.85
N CYS A 255 25.73 -1.96 -0.23
CA CYS A 255 24.71 -1.15 -0.90
C CYS A 255 25.30 0.16 -1.42
N GLN A 256 26.17 0.83 -0.66
CA GLN A 256 26.89 2.02 -1.14
C GLN A 256 27.74 1.71 -2.38
N THR A 257 28.39 0.54 -2.40
CA THR A 257 29.24 0.10 -3.50
C THR A 257 28.43 -0.33 -4.74
N ALA A 258 27.24 -0.89 -4.54
CA ALA A 258 26.35 -1.40 -5.58
C ALA A 258 25.31 -0.38 -6.09
N ASP A 259 25.27 0.82 -5.51
CA ASP A 259 24.26 1.86 -5.76
C ASP A 259 22.82 1.42 -5.42
N CYS A 260 22.69 0.76 -4.27
CA CYS A 260 21.41 0.37 -3.66
C CYS A 260 21.04 1.31 -2.51
N GLU A 261 19.74 1.49 -2.30
CA GLU A 261 19.18 1.99 -1.05
C GLU A 261 19.06 0.84 -0.05
N LEU A 262 19.32 1.14 1.22
CA LEU A 262 19.11 0.23 2.35
C LEU A 262 18.28 0.98 3.39
N HIS A 263 17.25 0.32 3.89
CA HIS A 263 16.41 0.82 4.98
C HIS A 263 16.25 -0.28 6.03
N LEU A 264 16.06 0.15 7.28
CA LEU A 264 15.45 -0.64 8.32
C LEU A 264 13.96 -0.31 8.33
N ALA A 265 13.10 -1.31 8.39
CA ALA A 265 11.66 -1.14 8.36
C ALA A 265 10.94 -2.21 9.20
N LEU A 266 9.68 -1.97 9.51
CA LEU A 266 8.81 -2.92 10.18
C LEU A 266 7.90 -3.59 9.15
N VAL A 267 7.98 -4.92 9.07
CA VAL A 267 7.05 -5.77 8.32
C VAL A 267 5.87 -6.06 9.24
N SER A 268 4.66 -5.86 8.75
CA SER A 268 3.41 -6.10 9.48
C SER A 268 2.46 -6.95 8.64
N ILE A 269 1.97 -8.04 9.22
CA ILE A 269 0.99 -8.93 8.62
C ILE A 269 -0.12 -9.12 9.65
N ASP A 270 -1.34 -8.71 9.29
CA ASP A 270 -2.54 -8.90 10.09
C ASP A 270 -3.49 -9.85 9.34
N GLU A 271 -3.94 -10.91 9.99
CA GLU A 271 -4.81 -11.95 9.43
C GLU A 271 -6.07 -12.12 10.28
N SER A 272 -7.23 -12.17 9.61
CA SER A 272 -8.49 -12.58 10.21
C SER A 272 -8.87 -13.94 9.63
N CYS A 273 -9.00 -14.95 10.50
CA CYS A 273 -9.31 -16.32 10.14
C CYS A 273 -10.65 -16.74 10.73
N ASP A 274 -11.35 -17.68 10.11
CA ASP A 274 -12.46 -18.34 10.80
C ASP A 274 -11.94 -19.25 11.92
N ALA A 275 -12.79 -19.49 12.92
CA ALA A 275 -12.46 -20.42 13.99
C ALA A 275 -13.02 -21.82 13.67
N GLU A 276 -12.13 -22.75 13.35
CA GLU A 276 -12.47 -24.14 13.14
C GLU A 276 -12.46 -24.92 14.46
N TYR A 277 -13.45 -25.80 14.61
CA TYR A 277 -13.55 -26.65 15.80
C TYR A 277 -12.56 -27.82 15.71
N SER A 278 -11.51 -27.81 16.54
CA SER A 278 -10.55 -28.91 16.62
C SER A 278 -11.04 -29.96 17.62
N GLY A 279 -11.80 -30.94 17.14
CA GLY A 279 -12.50 -31.89 18.00
C GLY A 279 -11.61 -32.77 18.90
N TYR A 280 -11.92 -32.77 20.20
CA TYR A 280 -11.56 -33.75 21.25
C TYR A 280 -10.09 -34.18 21.36
N SER A 281 -9.33 -33.52 22.23
CA SER A 281 -8.08 -34.08 22.78
C SER A 281 -8.38 -35.37 23.59
N ARG A 282 -7.80 -36.48 23.13
CA ARG A 282 -7.85 -37.78 23.83
C ARG A 282 -6.99 -37.70 25.10
N ARG A 283 -7.70 -37.64 26.24
CA ARG A 283 -7.29 -37.89 27.63
C ARG A 283 -6.90 -36.67 28.46
N GLY A 284 -7.88 -36.21 29.23
CA GLY A 284 -7.69 -36.04 30.68
C GLY A 284 -7.75 -34.61 31.22
N HIS A 285 -8.94 -34.24 31.71
CA HIS A 285 -9.17 -33.26 32.78
C HIS A 285 -8.92 -31.77 32.46
N HIS A 286 -9.78 -31.18 31.62
CA HIS A 286 -10.55 -29.93 31.84
C HIS A 286 -11.17 -29.54 30.47
N GLY A 287 -12.49 -29.70 30.32
CA GLY A 287 -13.17 -29.46 29.04
C GLY A 287 -13.44 -27.99 28.79
N GLY A 288 -12.68 -27.40 27.86
CA GLY A 288 -13.07 -26.26 27.03
C GLY A 288 -13.19 -26.72 25.57
N GLU A 289 -13.95 -26.00 24.77
CA GLU A 289 -13.97 -26.18 23.31
C GLU A 289 -12.63 -25.67 22.76
N GLU A 290 -11.82 -26.52 22.13
CA GLU A 290 -10.57 -26.11 21.46
C GLU A 290 -10.92 -25.69 20.03
N TYR A 291 -10.72 -24.41 19.72
CA TYR A 291 -10.82 -23.86 18.38
C TYR A 291 -9.40 -23.58 17.86
N GLU A 292 -9.19 -23.79 16.57
CA GLU A 292 -7.96 -23.46 15.85
C GLU A 292 -8.32 -22.51 14.69
N ALA A 293 -7.41 -21.63 14.27
CA ALA A 293 -7.68 -20.81 13.11
C ALA A 293 -7.74 -21.67 11.84
N GLY A 294 -8.81 -21.50 11.07
CA GLY A 294 -9.05 -22.19 9.81
C GLY A 294 -8.60 -21.36 8.60
N GLU A 295 -9.53 -21.14 7.68
CA GLU A 295 -9.33 -20.39 6.45
C GLU A 295 -9.17 -18.89 6.74
N VAL A 296 -8.17 -18.29 6.10
CA VAL A 296 -7.92 -16.84 6.16
C VAL A 296 -9.04 -16.14 5.40
N LEU A 297 -9.83 -15.34 6.10
CA LEU A 297 -10.94 -14.55 5.58
C LEU A 297 -10.46 -13.20 5.03
N ASP A 298 -9.52 -12.57 5.73
CA ASP A 298 -8.90 -11.31 5.35
C ASP A 298 -7.42 -11.28 5.75
N ARG A 299 -6.59 -10.65 4.93
CA ARG A 299 -5.14 -10.55 5.15
C ARG A 299 -4.63 -9.20 4.66
N ASN A 300 -3.97 -8.48 5.55
CA ASN A 300 -3.35 -7.20 5.26
C ASN A 300 -1.85 -7.29 5.51
N GLU A 301 -1.05 -6.91 4.52
CA GLU A 301 0.41 -7.04 4.56
C GLU A 301 1.04 -5.71 4.18
N SER A 302 1.94 -5.18 5.01
CA SER A 302 2.59 -3.91 4.73
C SER A 302 3.99 -3.79 5.34
N ILE A 303 4.77 -2.88 4.76
CA ILE A 303 6.06 -2.46 5.27
C ILE A 303 5.96 -0.97 5.63
N SER A 304 6.44 -0.62 6.82
CA SER A 304 6.31 0.73 7.38
C SER A 304 7.50 1.10 8.28
N HIS A 305 7.46 2.25 8.94
CA HIS A 305 8.47 2.69 9.91
C HIS A 305 9.91 2.69 9.36
N TRP A 306 10.09 3.40 8.24
CA TRP A 306 11.32 3.39 7.47
C TRP A 306 12.43 4.26 8.10
N GLN A 307 13.60 3.68 8.30
CA GLN A 307 14.80 4.38 8.75
C GLN A 307 16.00 4.10 7.83
N ARG A 308 16.83 5.12 7.63
CA ARG A 308 18.08 5.02 6.86
C ARG A 308 19.28 4.69 7.77
N PRO A 309 20.40 4.22 7.18
CA PRO A 309 21.62 3.94 7.94
C PRO A 309 22.21 5.12 8.71
N ASP A 310 21.88 6.36 8.33
CA ASP A 310 22.29 7.58 9.03
C ASP A 310 21.37 7.93 10.23
N GLY A 311 20.40 7.07 10.54
CA GLY A 311 19.42 7.25 11.62
C GLY A 311 18.21 8.12 11.21
N THR A 312 18.19 8.69 10.00
CA THR A 312 17.08 9.53 9.55
C THR A 312 15.85 8.72 9.15
N VAL A 313 14.66 9.23 9.49
CA VAL A 313 13.39 8.63 9.07
C VAL A 313 13.15 8.93 7.58
N SER A 314 12.81 7.90 6.81
CA SER A 314 12.49 8.02 5.40
C SER A 314 10.99 8.31 5.22
N PRO A 315 10.59 9.31 4.41
CA PRO A 315 9.18 9.69 4.23
C PRO A 315 8.42 8.74 3.27
N LEU A 316 8.81 7.47 3.21
CA LEU A 316 8.15 6.47 2.37
C LEU A 316 6.78 6.11 2.96
N PRO A 317 5.76 5.90 2.11
CA PRO A 317 4.45 5.44 2.57
C PRO A 317 4.51 3.98 3.05
N HIS A 318 3.38 3.47 3.52
CA HIS A 318 3.22 2.01 3.64
C HIS A 318 3.36 1.39 2.25
N LEU A 319 4.21 0.38 2.13
CA LEU A 319 4.39 -0.37 0.89
C LEU A 319 3.84 -1.78 1.05
N PRO A 320 3.24 -2.35 0.00
CA PRO A 320 2.89 -3.77 0.02
C PRO A 320 4.15 -4.62 0.01
N LEU A 321 4.02 -5.89 0.39
CA LEU A 321 5.06 -6.91 0.26
C LEU A 321 4.55 -8.07 -0.60
N ASN A 322 5.47 -8.85 -1.14
CA ASN A 322 5.17 -10.10 -1.83
C ASN A 322 6.11 -11.20 -1.28
N GLU A 323 5.63 -12.45 -1.28
CA GLU A 323 6.39 -13.60 -0.74
C GLU A 323 7.76 -13.76 -1.41
N ASN A 324 7.84 -13.51 -2.72
CA ASN A 324 9.08 -13.62 -3.51
C ASN A 324 10.11 -12.50 -3.23
N GLU A 325 9.77 -11.53 -2.38
CA GLU A 325 10.69 -10.45 -1.97
C GLU A 325 11.53 -10.85 -0.75
N PHE A 326 11.17 -11.94 -0.05
CA PHE A 326 11.87 -12.39 1.15
C PHE A 326 13.21 -13.04 0.83
N CYS A 327 14.22 -12.70 1.64
CA CYS A 327 15.55 -13.25 1.57
C CYS A 327 15.98 -13.72 2.97
N PRO A 328 16.19 -15.04 3.19
CA PRO A 328 16.00 -16.12 2.22
C PRO A 328 14.50 -16.36 1.90
N PRO A 329 14.15 -16.98 0.76
CA PRO A 329 12.76 -17.17 0.33
C PRO A 329 11.88 -17.90 1.36
N GLU A 330 12.45 -18.88 2.06
CA GLU A 330 11.78 -19.64 3.11
C GLU A 330 11.45 -18.83 4.38
N ALA A 331 11.94 -17.58 4.49
CA ALA A 331 11.64 -16.75 5.66
C ALA A 331 10.16 -16.36 5.75
N PHE A 332 9.46 -16.28 4.61
CA PHE A 332 8.03 -16.02 4.59
C PHE A 332 7.20 -17.22 5.08
N ASP A 333 7.59 -18.44 4.66
CA ASP A 333 6.88 -19.67 5.03
C ASP A 333 6.97 -20.01 6.53
N ASN A 334 7.99 -19.48 7.21
CA ASN A 334 8.29 -19.76 8.62
C ASN A 334 7.88 -18.60 9.55
N ILE A 335 6.92 -17.77 9.14
CA ILE A 335 6.39 -16.70 9.99
C ILE A 335 5.65 -17.31 11.19
N GLU A 336 6.09 -16.95 12.39
CA GLU A 336 5.39 -17.23 13.65
C GLU A 336 4.69 -15.95 14.10
N PHE A 337 3.37 -15.99 14.27
CA PHE A 337 2.59 -14.82 14.70
C PHE A 337 2.88 -14.48 16.16
N ASP A 338 3.03 -13.19 16.43
CA ASP A 338 3.37 -12.68 17.77
C ASP A 338 2.16 -12.69 18.70
N ASP A 339 0.99 -12.32 18.15
CA ASP A 339 -0.28 -12.21 18.86
C ASP A 339 -1.39 -12.99 18.14
N GLU A 340 -2.23 -13.69 18.90
CA GLU A 340 -3.40 -14.42 18.43
C GLU A 340 -4.58 -14.19 19.39
N GLU A 341 -5.63 -13.51 18.90
CA GLU A 341 -6.83 -13.19 19.66
C GLU A 341 -8.05 -13.95 19.13
N PHE A 342 -8.74 -14.68 20.02
CA PHE A 342 -9.98 -15.37 19.69
C PHE A 342 -11.20 -14.48 19.94
N GLN A 343 -12.06 -14.32 18.93
CA GLN A 343 -13.33 -13.61 19.04
C GLN A 343 -14.51 -14.58 19.03
N GLU A 344 -15.24 -14.63 20.15
CA GLU A 344 -16.47 -15.42 20.33
C GLU A 344 -17.63 -14.91 19.45
N TYR A 345 -18.59 -15.80 19.17
CA TYR A 345 -19.78 -15.52 18.38
C TYR A 345 -20.52 -14.23 18.79
N THR A 346 -20.73 -13.31 17.85
CA THR A 346 -21.56 -12.11 18.06
C THR A 346 -22.80 -12.13 17.15
N GLY A 347 -23.90 -12.72 17.64
CA GLY A 347 -25.18 -12.75 16.94
C GLY A 347 -25.22 -13.78 15.81
N ASN A 348 -25.18 -13.33 14.54
CA ASN A 348 -25.19 -14.20 13.35
C ASN A 348 -23.78 -14.38 12.74
N ALA A 349 -22.76 -13.71 13.27
CA ALA A 349 -21.37 -13.84 12.82
C ALA A 349 -20.71 -15.06 13.49
N GLY A 350 -19.90 -15.80 12.72
CA GLY A 350 -19.09 -16.91 13.23
C GLY A 350 -17.97 -16.41 14.15
N ALA A 351 -17.39 -17.31 14.94
CA ALA A 351 -16.18 -17.02 15.71
C ALA A 351 -14.97 -16.88 14.78
N THR A 352 -14.02 -16.04 15.15
CA THR A 352 -12.84 -15.69 14.33
C THR A 352 -11.58 -15.65 15.18
N PHE A 353 -10.42 -15.83 14.54
CA PHE A 353 -9.11 -15.55 15.11
C PHE A 353 -8.50 -14.35 14.41
N GLU A 354 -8.00 -13.39 15.19
CA GLU A 354 -7.20 -12.27 14.69
C GLU A 354 -5.73 -12.54 15.04
N ARG A 355 -4.86 -12.60 14.05
CA ARG A 355 -3.43 -12.88 14.21
C ARG A 355 -2.60 -11.72 13.69
N SER A 356 -1.55 -11.35 14.40
CA SER A 356 -0.63 -10.30 13.93
C SER A 356 0.84 -10.69 14.06
N TYR A 357 1.62 -10.34 13.04
CA TYR A 357 3.06 -10.51 12.97
C TYR A 357 3.69 -9.15 12.73
N ARG A 358 4.68 -8.78 13.56
CA ARG A 358 5.38 -7.51 13.47
C ARG A 358 6.86 -7.71 13.71
N HIS A 359 7.64 -7.63 12.64
CA HIS A 359 9.07 -7.91 12.73
C HIS A 359 9.93 -6.92 11.96
N ALA A 360 11.08 -6.58 12.52
CA ALA A 360 12.03 -5.69 11.88
C ALA A 360 12.76 -6.41 10.74
N ALA A 361 13.00 -5.70 9.64
CA ALA A 361 13.69 -6.23 8.46
C ALA A 361 14.58 -5.17 7.82
N PHE A 362 15.67 -5.62 7.20
CA PHE A 362 16.35 -4.81 6.18
C PHE A 362 15.56 -4.86 4.89
N VAL A 363 15.30 -3.70 4.31
CA VAL A 363 14.64 -3.58 3.01
C VAL A 363 15.54 -2.78 2.08
N LEU A 364 15.85 -3.36 0.92
CA LEU A 364 16.78 -2.76 -0.03
C LEU A 364 16.30 -2.88 -1.47
N TRP A 365 16.75 -1.95 -2.31
CA TRP A 365 16.49 -1.91 -3.75
C TRP A 365 17.57 -1.10 -4.48
N PRO A 366 17.81 -1.33 -5.79
CA PRO A 366 18.74 -0.47 -6.54
C PRO A 366 18.16 0.94 -6.67
N LYS A 367 18.98 1.99 -6.52
CA LYS A 367 18.50 3.39 -6.54
C LYS A 367 17.73 3.77 -7.80
N ALA A 368 18.11 3.19 -8.94
CA ALA A 368 17.43 3.38 -10.21
C ALA A 368 15.94 2.98 -10.18
N TYR A 369 15.55 2.10 -9.24
CA TYR A 369 14.19 1.58 -9.09
C TYR A 369 13.37 2.30 -8.02
N TYR A 370 13.87 3.39 -7.44
CA TYR A 370 13.13 4.17 -6.43
C TYR A 370 11.69 4.52 -6.89
N LEU A 371 11.51 4.90 -8.16
CA LEU A 371 10.19 5.23 -8.70
C LEU A 371 9.28 4.00 -8.88
N ALA A 372 9.86 2.82 -9.11
CA ALA A 372 9.09 1.57 -9.09
C ALA A 372 8.59 1.29 -7.67
N ILE A 373 9.45 1.47 -6.66
CA ILE A 373 9.08 1.32 -5.25
C ILE A 373 7.97 2.30 -4.85
N VAL A 374 8.06 3.57 -5.25
CA VAL A 374 6.97 4.55 -5.04
C VAL A 374 5.69 4.10 -5.75
N ASN A 375 5.79 3.52 -6.95
CA ASN A 375 4.62 3.04 -7.70
C ASN A 375 3.89 1.87 -7.02
N GLN A 376 4.61 1.05 -6.25
CA GLN A 376 4.02 -0.07 -5.49
C GLN A 376 3.06 0.40 -4.39
N ALA A 377 3.13 1.65 -3.93
CA ALA A 377 2.13 2.23 -3.03
C ALA A 377 0.73 2.38 -3.68
N GLY A 378 0.62 2.10 -4.99
CA GLY A 378 -0.63 2.06 -5.74
C GLY A 378 -0.97 3.36 -6.45
N ILE A 379 -1.91 3.28 -7.40
CA ILE A 379 -2.26 4.39 -8.30
C ILE A 379 -2.70 5.66 -7.57
N SER A 380 -3.33 5.52 -6.40
CA SER A 380 -3.75 6.64 -5.53
C SER A 380 -2.57 7.45 -5.00
N ALA A 381 -1.38 6.87 -4.89
CA ALA A 381 -0.14 7.56 -4.53
C ALA A 381 0.66 7.98 -5.78
N SER A 382 0.73 7.12 -6.80
CA SER A 382 1.54 7.37 -8.01
C SER A 382 1.03 8.53 -8.86
N LEU A 383 -0.29 8.70 -9.01
CA LEU A 383 -0.85 9.80 -9.83
C LEU A 383 -0.58 11.18 -9.21
N PRO A 384 -0.79 11.41 -7.90
CA PRO A 384 -0.35 12.66 -7.26
C PRO A 384 1.16 12.91 -7.37
N ALA A 385 1.98 11.88 -7.26
CA ALA A 385 3.43 12.02 -7.44
C ALA A 385 3.78 12.46 -8.88
N LEU A 386 3.16 11.84 -9.89
CA LEU A 386 3.32 12.23 -11.30
C LEU A 386 2.85 13.67 -11.53
N HIS A 387 1.74 14.08 -10.88
CA HIS A 387 1.26 15.46 -10.94
C HIS A 387 2.29 16.45 -10.37
N ASP A 388 2.92 16.15 -9.23
CA ASP A 388 3.95 17.00 -8.64
C ASP A 388 5.19 17.11 -9.55
N PHE A 389 5.62 16.00 -10.16
CA PHE A 389 6.68 16.03 -11.17
C PHE A 389 6.33 16.96 -12.33
N CYS A 390 5.13 16.85 -12.89
CA CYS A 390 4.65 17.74 -13.96
C CYS A 390 4.69 19.20 -13.52
N ARG A 391 4.13 19.52 -12.35
CA ARG A 391 4.07 20.89 -11.81
C ARG A 391 5.47 21.49 -11.61
N ARG A 392 6.40 20.72 -11.06
CA ARG A 392 7.78 21.17 -10.81
C ARG A 392 8.55 21.33 -12.11
N TRP A 393 8.40 20.41 -13.05
CA TRP A 393 9.00 20.49 -14.37
C TRP A 393 8.49 21.71 -15.15
N GLU A 394 7.19 22.01 -15.08
CA GLU A 394 6.60 23.20 -15.68
C GLU A 394 7.12 24.50 -15.07
N ALA A 395 7.32 24.52 -13.74
CA ALA A 395 7.92 25.65 -13.05
C ALA A 395 9.41 25.83 -13.40
N ASP A 396 10.11 24.75 -13.76
CA ASP A 396 11.52 24.73 -14.15
C ASP A 396 11.75 24.91 -15.66
N GLY A 397 10.79 25.52 -16.35
CA GLY A 397 10.95 25.93 -17.75
C GLY A 397 10.70 24.84 -18.80
N LYS A 398 10.17 23.67 -18.40
CA LYS A 398 9.73 22.59 -19.30
C LYS A 398 10.83 21.98 -20.16
N ASP A 399 12.06 21.87 -19.66
CA ASP A 399 13.16 21.23 -20.41
C ASP A 399 12.96 19.71 -20.49
N PRO A 400 12.77 19.12 -21.69
CA PRO A 400 12.64 17.66 -21.86
C PRO A 400 13.92 16.89 -21.53
N ALA A 401 15.07 17.55 -21.41
CA ALA A 401 16.32 16.93 -20.97
C ALA A 401 16.50 16.91 -19.45
N SER A 402 15.61 17.56 -18.70
CA SER A 402 15.70 17.65 -17.24
C SER A 402 15.47 16.30 -16.55
N LYS A 403 16.09 16.13 -15.39
CA LYS A 403 15.89 14.94 -14.54
C LYS A 403 14.43 14.80 -14.11
N LEU A 404 13.74 15.91 -13.85
CA LEU A 404 12.30 15.91 -13.50
C LEU A 404 11.44 15.31 -14.62
N TRP A 405 11.72 15.65 -15.88
CA TRP A 405 10.99 15.10 -17.02
C TRP A 405 11.25 13.61 -17.20
N GLN A 406 12.52 13.19 -17.07
CA GLN A 406 12.92 11.78 -17.14
C GLN A 406 12.26 10.95 -16.04
N ASP A 407 12.29 11.44 -14.79
CA ASP A 407 11.66 10.78 -13.65
C ASP A 407 10.14 10.70 -13.82
N ALA A 408 9.51 11.75 -14.35
CA ALA A 408 8.08 11.73 -14.68
C ALA A 408 7.74 10.65 -15.72
N HIS A 409 8.54 10.53 -16.79
CA HIS A 409 8.38 9.50 -17.82
C HIS A 409 8.60 8.08 -17.26
N THR A 410 9.62 7.91 -16.43
CA THR A 410 9.89 6.64 -15.76
C THR A 410 8.71 6.24 -14.87
N LEU A 411 8.19 7.14 -14.05
CA LEU A 411 7.03 6.88 -13.21
C LEU A 411 5.77 6.59 -14.04
N ALA A 412 5.53 7.35 -15.11
CA ALA A 412 4.41 7.09 -16.03
C ALA A 412 4.49 5.68 -16.65
N GLY A 413 5.70 5.23 -17.00
CA GLY A 413 5.96 3.88 -17.48
C GLY A 413 5.61 2.78 -16.48
N TYR A 414 5.95 2.98 -15.20
CA TYR A 414 5.59 2.06 -14.11
C TYR A 414 4.09 2.07 -13.82
N ILE A 415 3.44 3.24 -13.82
CA ILE A 415 1.98 3.35 -13.68
C ILE A 415 1.27 2.55 -14.77
N LEU A 416 1.74 2.63 -16.02
CA LEU A 416 1.17 1.83 -17.11
C LEU A 416 1.43 0.33 -16.98
N ARG A 417 2.63 -0.06 -16.52
CA ARG A 417 3.00 -1.47 -16.34
C ARG A 417 2.13 -2.14 -15.27
N ASP A 418 2.00 -1.51 -14.11
CA ASP A 418 1.50 -2.18 -12.90
C ASP A 418 0.05 -1.84 -12.55
N ASN A 419 -0.40 -0.64 -12.93
CA ASN A 419 -1.69 -0.11 -12.49
C ASN A 419 -2.71 -0.03 -13.64
N LEU A 420 -2.45 0.79 -14.66
CA LEU A 420 -3.48 1.14 -15.67
C LEU A 420 -3.88 -0.02 -16.59
N PHE A 421 -3.01 -1.02 -16.79
CA PHE A 421 -3.30 -2.20 -17.62
C PHE A 421 -3.53 -3.47 -16.81
N SER A 422 -3.55 -3.39 -15.47
CA SER A 422 -3.72 -4.55 -14.61
C SER A 422 -5.17 -5.04 -14.58
N SER A 423 -5.37 -6.34 -14.76
CA SER A 423 -6.68 -6.98 -14.64
C SER A 423 -7.18 -7.09 -13.19
N ARG A 424 -6.30 -6.92 -12.19
CA ARG A 424 -6.66 -7.01 -10.76
C ARG A 424 -7.39 -5.76 -10.25
N TYR A 425 -7.16 -4.60 -10.86
CA TYR A 425 -7.82 -3.35 -10.50
C TYR A 425 -8.48 -2.74 -11.75
N PRO A 426 -9.75 -3.07 -12.03
CA PRO A 426 -10.42 -2.54 -13.20
C PRO A 426 -10.43 -1.00 -13.18
N MET A 427 -10.14 -0.43 -14.35
CA MET A 427 -10.13 1.00 -14.62
C MET A 427 -11.28 1.74 -13.92
N ASN A 428 -10.94 2.76 -13.12
CA ASN A 428 -11.82 3.87 -12.85
C ASN A 428 -11.44 4.97 -13.84
N GLY A 429 -12.33 5.40 -14.74
CA GLY A 429 -11.97 6.38 -15.78
C GLY A 429 -11.46 7.72 -15.27
N SER A 430 -11.71 8.07 -14.00
CA SER A 430 -11.07 9.24 -13.40
C SER A 430 -9.54 9.13 -13.39
N HIS A 431 -8.96 7.93 -13.25
CA HIS A 431 -7.52 7.70 -13.25
C HIS A 431 -6.91 7.79 -14.66
N LEU A 432 -7.56 7.17 -15.65
CA LEU A 432 -7.12 7.25 -17.05
C LEU A 432 -7.09 8.70 -17.54
N ARG A 433 -8.12 9.48 -17.21
CA ARG A 433 -8.18 10.90 -17.57
C ARG A 433 -7.05 11.71 -16.96
N GLN A 434 -6.79 11.52 -15.66
CA GLN A 434 -5.68 12.20 -14.98
C GLN A 434 -4.33 11.81 -15.59
N PHE A 435 -4.12 10.53 -15.85
CA PHE A 435 -2.91 10.06 -16.51
C PHE A 435 -2.72 10.71 -17.89
N LEU A 436 -3.77 10.74 -18.72
CA LEU A 436 -3.72 11.36 -20.05
C LEU A 436 -3.47 12.86 -19.98
N ASP A 437 -4.05 13.58 -19.00
CA ASP A 437 -3.75 15.00 -18.77
C ASP A 437 -2.25 15.20 -18.50
N TYR A 438 -1.68 14.41 -17.57
CA TYR A 438 -0.27 14.52 -17.19
C TYR A 438 0.67 14.13 -18.35
N ALA A 439 0.38 13.03 -19.04
CA ALA A 439 1.14 12.60 -20.21
C ALA A 439 1.09 13.64 -21.34
N THR A 440 -0.06 14.28 -21.55
CA THR A 440 -0.22 15.36 -22.55
C THR A 440 0.61 16.59 -22.16
N ARG A 441 0.57 16.99 -20.88
CA ARG A 441 1.39 18.11 -20.36
C ARG A 441 2.88 17.85 -20.55
N LEU A 442 3.33 16.61 -20.34
CA LEU A 442 4.71 16.17 -20.52
C LEU A 442 5.14 15.99 -21.99
N ALA A 443 4.19 16.05 -22.93
CA ALA A 443 4.38 15.65 -24.33
C ALA A 443 4.93 14.22 -24.47
N ASP A 444 4.44 13.31 -23.62
CA ASP A 444 4.89 11.91 -23.52
C ASP A 444 4.23 11.04 -24.61
N ILE A 445 4.73 11.16 -25.83
CA ILE A 445 4.21 10.44 -27.00
C ILE A 445 4.30 8.92 -26.80
N GLN A 446 5.38 8.44 -26.16
CA GLN A 446 5.64 7.02 -25.98
C GLN A 446 4.55 6.36 -25.12
N HIS A 447 4.20 6.96 -23.97
CA HIS A 447 3.21 6.41 -23.08
C HIS A 447 1.78 6.66 -23.56
N ILE A 448 1.52 7.78 -24.26
CA ILE A 448 0.24 8.01 -24.94
C ILE A 448 0.00 6.96 -26.02
N ASP A 449 1.01 6.63 -26.83
CA ASP A 449 0.92 5.58 -27.86
C ASP A 449 0.62 4.20 -27.25
N ARG A 450 1.23 3.88 -26.10
CA ARG A 450 0.92 2.64 -25.35
C ARG A 450 -0.53 2.59 -24.87
N VAL A 451 -1.05 3.68 -24.32
CA VAL A 451 -2.47 3.78 -23.92
C VAL A 451 -3.37 3.65 -25.15
N TRP A 452 -3.01 4.30 -26.25
CA TRP A 452 -3.74 4.22 -27.51
C TRP A 452 -3.81 2.78 -28.03
N ALA A 453 -2.68 2.08 -28.10
CA ALA A 453 -2.60 0.69 -28.50
C ALA A 453 -3.49 -0.21 -27.63
N TRP A 454 -3.40 -0.06 -26.30
CA TRP A 454 -4.24 -0.82 -25.36
C TRP A 454 -5.73 -0.60 -25.60
N LEU A 455 -6.18 0.65 -25.81
CA LEU A 455 -7.57 0.94 -26.14
C LEU A 455 -8.00 0.36 -27.48
N THR A 456 -7.12 0.31 -28.48
CA THR A 456 -7.44 -0.32 -29.78
C THR A 456 -7.61 -1.84 -29.69
N GLU A 457 -7.06 -2.47 -28.66
CA GLU A 457 -7.17 -3.91 -28.40
C GLU A 457 -8.34 -4.26 -27.47
N ASN A 458 -8.65 -3.38 -26.50
CA ASN A 458 -9.62 -3.65 -25.44
C ASN A 458 -10.96 -2.90 -25.60
N GLY A 459 -11.02 -1.89 -26.47
CA GLY A 459 -12.18 -1.04 -26.67
C GLY A 459 -12.22 0.17 -25.72
N PHE A 460 -13.33 0.89 -25.77
CA PHE A 460 -13.59 2.15 -25.08
C PHE A 460 -15.02 2.16 -24.50
N SER A 461 -15.13 2.26 -23.18
CA SER A 461 -16.42 2.15 -22.47
C SER A 461 -16.87 3.39 -21.70
N GLU A 462 -15.97 4.34 -21.45
CA GLU A 462 -16.23 5.45 -20.52
C GLU A 462 -16.26 6.80 -21.23
N LYS A 463 -17.48 7.31 -21.50
CA LYS A 463 -17.69 8.55 -22.25
C LYS A 463 -16.92 9.74 -21.71
N ASP A 464 -16.78 9.83 -20.39
CA ASP A 464 -16.21 11.02 -19.76
C ASP A 464 -14.72 11.16 -20.13
N ASN A 465 -14.04 10.08 -20.52
CA ASN A 465 -12.63 10.10 -20.92
C ASN A 465 -12.40 10.65 -22.34
N SER A 466 -13.46 10.89 -23.12
CA SER A 466 -13.38 11.30 -24.52
C SER A 466 -12.58 12.58 -24.72
N THR A 467 -12.78 13.60 -23.87
CA THR A 467 -12.07 14.88 -24.02
C THR A 467 -10.57 14.73 -23.79
N ALA A 468 -10.15 14.01 -22.74
CA ALA A 468 -8.73 13.78 -22.45
C ALA A 468 -8.06 12.92 -23.53
N LEU A 469 -8.78 11.93 -24.08
CA LEU A 469 -8.27 11.15 -25.20
C LEU A 469 -8.07 11.99 -26.46
N VAL A 470 -9.02 12.87 -26.79
CA VAL A 470 -8.90 13.76 -27.94
C VAL A 470 -7.72 14.71 -27.79
N GLN A 471 -7.50 15.26 -26.59
CA GLN A 471 -6.34 16.11 -26.29
C GLN A 471 -5.02 15.35 -26.42
N ALA A 472 -4.92 14.16 -25.82
CA ALA A 472 -3.72 13.33 -25.93
C ALA A 472 -3.43 12.91 -27.39
N ALA A 473 -4.48 12.62 -28.17
CA ALA A 473 -4.38 12.23 -29.57
C ALA A 473 -3.89 13.37 -30.48
N GLU A 474 -3.82 14.63 -30.01
CA GLU A 474 -3.18 15.71 -30.77
C GLU A 474 -1.68 15.48 -30.99
N LEU A 475 -1.04 14.70 -30.11
CA LEU A 475 0.37 14.35 -30.18
C LEU A 475 0.65 13.14 -31.10
N LEU A 476 -0.39 12.45 -31.56
CA LEU A 476 -0.28 11.27 -32.42
C LEU A 476 -0.53 11.63 -33.90
N PRO A 477 0.08 10.90 -34.85
CA PRO A 477 -0.23 11.09 -36.27
C PRO A 477 -1.71 10.82 -36.56
N TRP A 478 -2.38 11.78 -37.21
CA TRP A 478 -3.83 11.70 -37.47
C TRP A 478 -4.29 10.40 -38.17
N PRO A 479 -3.59 9.84 -39.18
CA PRO A 479 -3.98 8.56 -39.77
C PRO A 479 -3.98 7.37 -38.79
N GLU A 480 -3.11 7.38 -37.79
CA GLU A 480 -3.08 6.36 -36.73
C GLU A 480 -4.22 6.58 -35.72
N VAL A 481 -4.56 7.83 -35.44
CA VAL A 481 -5.73 8.19 -34.62
C VAL A 481 -7.02 7.68 -35.28
N VAL A 482 -7.23 7.98 -36.57
CA VAL A 482 -8.43 7.52 -37.30
C VAL A 482 -8.56 6.00 -37.26
N ARG A 483 -7.47 5.27 -37.59
CA ARG A 483 -7.47 3.80 -37.56
C ARG A 483 -7.71 3.25 -36.15
N GLY A 484 -7.19 3.91 -35.13
CA GLY A 484 -7.42 3.56 -33.75
C GLY A 484 -8.87 3.74 -33.34
N VAL A 485 -9.48 4.88 -33.65
CA VAL A 485 -10.89 5.16 -33.38
C VAL A 485 -11.80 4.16 -34.09
N GLU A 486 -11.51 3.82 -35.35
CA GLU A 486 -12.23 2.75 -36.08
C GLU A 486 -12.24 1.43 -35.31
N LYS A 487 -11.07 0.97 -34.82
CA LYS A 487 -10.97 -0.26 -34.03
C LYS A 487 -11.70 -0.16 -32.70
N MET A 488 -11.49 0.93 -31.95
CA MET A 488 -12.14 1.14 -30.64
C MET A 488 -13.66 1.13 -30.76
N VAL A 489 -14.21 1.84 -31.76
CA VAL A 489 -15.65 1.87 -32.04
C VAL A 489 -16.14 0.49 -32.47
N ALA A 490 -15.41 -0.23 -33.34
CA ALA A 490 -15.80 -1.59 -33.74
C ALA A 490 -15.91 -2.56 -32.55
N LEU A 491 -15.00 -2.47 -31.57
CA LEU A 491 -15.04 -3.31 -30.38
C LEU A 491 -16.16 -2.94 -29.39
N SER A 492 -16.53 -1.66 -29.36
CA SER A 492 -17.32 -1.09 -28.24
C SER A 492 -18.74 -0.67 -28.63
N ALA A 493 -19.01 -0.46 -29.92
CA ALA A 493 -20.25 0.11 -30.43
C ALA A 493 -21.51 -0.64 -30.00
N VAL A 494 -21.45 -1.94 -29.71
CA VAL A 494 -22.64 -2.68 -29.23
C VAL A 494 -22.92 -2.43 -27.75
N LYS A 495 -21.88 -2.47 -26.91
CA LYS A 495 -22.00 -2.44 -25.44
C LYS A 495 -21.90 -1.03 -24.83
N SER A 496 -21.27 -0.10 -25.55
CA SER A 496 -20.88 1.22 -25.05
C SER A 496 -21.17 2.33 -26.06
N GLN A 497 -22.37 2.34 -26.64
CA GLN A 497 -22.79 3.29 -27.70
C GLN A 497 -22.59 4.74 -27.31
N GLU A 498 -22.94 5.09 -26.07
CA GLU A 498 -22.82 6.43 -25.53
C GLU A 498 -21.35 6.90 -25.50
N ALA A 499 -20.44 6.02 -25.06
CA ALA A 499 -19.01 6.31 -25.06
C ALA A 499 -18.48 6.49 -26.49
N CYS A 500 -18.85 5.61 -27.42
CA CYS A 500 -18.47 5.75 -28.83
C CYS A 500 -19.00 7.06 -29.44
N ALA A 501 -20.26 7.42 -29.16
CA ALA A 501 -20.86 8.66 -29.64
C ALA A 501 -20.12 9.89 -29.11
N ALA A 502 -19.88 9.94 -27.80
CA ALA A 502 -19.15 11.03 -27.15
C ALA A 502 -17.71 11.17 -27.70
N LEU A 503 -17.03 10.06 -27.95
CA LEU A 503 -15.68 10.04 -28.53
C LEU A 503 -15.68 10.65 -29.94
N LEU A 504 -16.59 10.17 -30.81
CA LEU A 504 -16.71 10.67 -32.18
C LEU A 504 -17.11 12.15 -32.22
N ALA A 505 -18.09 12.55 -31.41
CA ALA A 505 -18.51 13.95 -31.30
C ALA A 505 -17.35 14.84 -30.81
N SER A 506 -16.57 14.37 -29.85
CA SER A 506 -15.39 15.10 -29.33
C SER A 506 -14.31 15.29 -30.39
N PHE A 507 -13.99 14.25 -31.18
CA PHE A 507 -13.04 14.37 -32.30
C PHE A 507 -13.54 15.30 -33.40
N CYS A 508 -14.83 15.19 -33.76
CA CYS A 508 -15.44 16.06 -34.78
C CYS A 508 -15.40 17.54 -34.36
N LYS A 509 -15.63 17.81 -33.06
CA LYS A 509 -15.53 19.15 -32.50
C LYS A 509 -14.10 19.68 -32.49
N ALA A 510 -13.12 18.83 -32.16
CA ALA A 510 -11.71 19.23 -32.09
C ALA A 510 -11.07 19.41 -33.47
N LYS A 511 -11.45 18.58 -34.46
CA LYS A 511 -10.89 18.59 -35.82
C LYS A 511 -11.99 18.63 -36.90
N PRO A 512 -12.74 19.74 -37.02
CA PRO A 512 -13.87 19.84 -37.94
C PRO A 512 -13.47 19.65 -39.42
N GLU A 513 -12.30 20.13 -39.83
CA GLU A 513 -11.82 20.00 -41.23
C GLU A 513 -11.49 18.55 -41.63
N SER A 514 -11.18 17.71 -40.64
CA SER A 514 -10.81 16.30 -40.81
C SER A 514 -11.90 15.33 -40.34
N ALA A 515 -13.06 15.82 -39.90
CA ALA A 515 -14.15 14.99 -39.37
C ALA A 515 -14.60 13.90 -40.38
N LYS A 516 -14.60 14.23 -41.67
CA LYS A 516 -14.89 13.31 -42.78
C LYS A 516 -14.04 12.02 -42.79
N ASP A 517 -12.86 12.03 -42.18
CA ASP A 517 -11.99 10.85 -42.11
C ASP A 517 -12.54 9.79 -41.14
N LEU A 518 -13.49 10.14 -40.26
CA LEU A 518 -14.14 9.25 -39.30
C LEU A 518 -15.42 8.58 -39.86
N LEU A 519 -15.67 8.66 -41.17
CA LEU A 519 -16.88 8.13 -41.82
C LEU A 519 -17.11 6.64 -41.52
N THR A 520 -16.06 5.82 -41.55
CA THR A 520 -16.15 4.40 -41.21
C THR A 520 -16.65 4.19 -39.78
N SER A 521 -16.10 4.95 -38.82
CA SER A 521 -16.47 4.84 -37.40
C SER A 521 -17.93 5.27 -37.17
N VAL A 522 -18.37 6.33 -37.85
CA VAL A 522 -19.78 6.78 -37.84
C VAL A 522 -20.71 5.69 -38.38
N TYR A 523 -20.35 5.05 -39.51
CA TYR A 523 -21.15 3.96 -40.06
C TYR A 523 -21.23 2.73 -39.13
N THR A 524 -20.11 2.39 -38.50
CA THR A 524 -20.05 1.29 -37.52
C THR A 524 -20.97 1.58 -36.33
N LEU A 525 -20.91 2.81 -35.77
CA LEU A 525 -21.80 3.19 -34.67
C LEU A 525 -23.27 3.22 -35.12
N PHE A 526 -23.57 3.77 -36.30
CA PHE A 526 -24.93 3.79 -36.86
C PHE A 526 -25.52 2.38 -36.96
N SER A 527 -24.73 1.41 -37.44
CA SER A 527 -25.12 0.01 -37.60
C SER A 527 -25.37 -0.68 -36.25
N ALA A 528 -24.80 -0.16 -35.18
CA ALA A 528 -24.94 -0.66 -33.81
C ALA A 528 -25.99 0.10 -32.97
N LEU A 529 -26.64 1.15 -33.50
CA LEU A 529 -27.67 1.88 -32.75
C LEU A 529 -28.80 0.96 -32.28
N LEU A 530 -29.22 1.12 -31.01
CA LEU A 530 -30.33 0.36 -30.42
C LEU A 530 -31.64 0.55 -31.19
N GLY A 531 -32.46 -0.50 -31.23
CA GLY A 531 -33.73 -0.51 -31.94
C GLY A 531 -34.05 -1.90 -32.46
N ASP A 532 -33.64 -2.16 -33.70
CA ASP A 532 -33.84 -3.41 -34.40
C ASP A 532 -33.07 -4.57 -33.76
N PRO A 533 -33.75 -5.56 -33.16
CA PRO A 533 -33.08 -6.71 -32.55
C PRO A 533 -32.24 -7.51 -33.54
N SER A 534 -32.53 -7.45 -34.84
CA SER A 534 -31.76 -8.17 -35.88
C SER A 534 -30.34 -7.64 -36.06
N ARG A 535 -30.03 -6.43 -35.57
CA ARG A 535 -28.68 -5.86 -35.54
C ARG A 535 -27.78 -6.50 -34.48
N PHE A 536 -28.35 -7.30 -33.57
CA PHE A 536 -27.63 -7.89 -32.44
C PHE A 536 -27.86 -9.41 -32.37
N PRO A 537 -27.50 -10.17 -33.44
CA PRO A 537 -27.77 -11.60 -33.49
C PRO A 537 -27.05 -12.40 -32.39
N ASP A 538 -25.95 -11.87 -31.87
CA ASP A 538 -25.09 -12.53 -30.88
C ASP A 538 -25.48 -12.24 -29.42
N LEU A 539 -26.45 -11.35 -29.17
CA LEU A 539 -26.87 -11.00 -27.81
C LEU A 539 -28.10 -11.81 -27.37
N LEU A 540 -28.07 -12.28 -26.13
CA LEU A 540 -29.23 -12.92 -25.49
C LEU A 540 -30.31 -11.88 -25.15
N PRO A 541 -31.60 -12.27 -25.09
CA PRO A 541 -32.70 -11.34 -24.84
C PRO A 541 -32.55 -10.50 -23.56
N TRP A 542 -31.99 -11.07 -22.50
CA TRP A 542 -31.78 -10.35 -21.25
C TRP A 542 -30.61 -9.34 -21.34
N GLN A 543 -29.62 -9.58 -22.20
CA GLN A 543 -28.52 -8.62 -22.45
C GLN A 543 -29.03 -7.42 -23.23
N LEU A 544 -29.83 -7.68 -24.27
CA LEU A 544 -30.54 -6.66 -25.04
C LEU A 544 -31.45 -5.79 -24.15
N ALA A 545 -32.18 -6.41 -23.22
CA ALA A 545 -33.07 -5.70 -22.31
C ALA A 545 -32.34 -4.76 -21.32
N ARG A 546 -31.03 -4.93 -21.12
CA ARG A 546 -30.21 -4.04 -20.26
C ARG A 546 -29.62 -2.85 -21.01
N LEU A 547 -29.66 -2.86 -22.34
CA LEU A 547 -29.19 -1.73 -23.14
C LEU A 547 -30.26 -0.65 -23.16
N THR A 548 -29.86 0.59 -22.87
CA THR A 548 -30.74 1.76 -22.86
C THR A 548 -30.15 2.88 -23.70
N ALA A 549 -31.00 3.61 -24.40
CA ALA A 549 -30.64 4.88 -24.98
C ALA A 549 -30.93 6.01 -23.99
N ASP A 550 -30.16 7.08 -24.05
CA ASP A 550 -30.35 8.26 -23.23
C ASP A 550 -30.23 9.55 -24.07
N VAL A 551 -30.32 10.69 -23.39
CA VAL A 551 -30.26 12.01 -24.02
C VAL A 551 -28.88 12.29 -24.62
N ASP A 552 -27.81 11.90 -23.92
CA ASP A 552 -26.42 12.15 -24.35
C ASP A 552 -26.10 11.41 -25.64
N LEU A 553 -26.47 10.14 -25.74
CA LEU A 553 -26.30 9.34 -26.95
C LEU A 553 -26.93 10.02 -28.18
N VAL A 554 -28.17 10.52 -28.06
CA VAL A 554 -28.85 11.19 -29.18
C VAL A 554 -28.16 12.50 -29.56
N VAL A 555 -27.79 13.32 -28.56
CA VAL A 555 -27.10 14.59 -28.79
C VAL A 555 -25.77 14.36 -29.52
N ASP A 556 -24.96 13.45 -29.01
CA ASP A 556 -23.61 13.19 -29.52
C ASP A 556 -23.63 12.52 -30.89
N VAL A 557 -24.56 11.58 -31.14
CA VAL A 557 -24.75 10.98 -32.47
C VAL A 557 -25.14 12.03 -33.49
N LEU A 558 -26.14 12.87 -33.20
CA LEU A 558 -26.60 13.85 -34.18
C LEU A 558 -25.57 14.94 -34.44
N GLN A 559 -24.83 15.39 -33.42
CA GLN A 559 -23.74 16.36 -33.61
C GLN A 559 -22.55 15.75 -34.36
N GLY A 560 -22.06 14.60 -33.91
CA GLY A 560 -20.92 13.91 -34.51
C GLY A 560 -21.21 13.52 -35.96
N PHE A 561 -22.36 12.90 -36.23
CA PHE A 561 -22.69 12.46 -37.57
C PHE A 561 -22.88 13.65 -38.50
N SER A 562 -23.49 14.75 -38.04
CA SER A 562 -23.65 15.96 -38.86
C SER A 562 -22.31 16.58 -39.26
N ALA A 563 -21.30 16.49 -38.40
CA ALA A 563 -19.96 17.00 -38.69
C ALA A 563 -19.21 16.14 -39.72
N VAL A 564 -19.52 14.84 -39.81
CA VAL A 564 -18.90 13.90 -40.75
C VAL A 564 -19.66 13.84 -42.08
N ASP A 565 -20.96 13.59 -42.03
CA ASP A 565 -21.88 13.49 -43.17
C ASP A 565 -23.32 13.78 -42.74
N ALA A 566 -23.88 14.89 -43.24
CA ALA A 566 -25.26 15.29 -42.94
C ALA A 566 -26.30 14.21 -43.27
N THR A 567 -26.07 13.41 -44.32
CA THR A 567 -26.95 12.30 -44.72
C THR A 567 -26.95 11.19 -43.66
N MET A 568 -25.81 10.93 -43.02
CA MET A 568 -25.74 9.95 -41.92
C MET A 568 -26.51 10.44 -40.70
N ALA A 569 -26.46 11.74 -40.40
CA ALA A 569 -27.25 12.31 -39.32
C ALA A 569 -28.76 12.17 -39.59
N ASP A 570 -29.22 12.46 -40.81
CA ASP A 570 -30.63 12.29 -41.19
C ASP A 570 -31.08 10.83 -41.11
N ASN A 571 -30.24 9.88 -41.56
CA ASN A 571 -30.51 8.46 -41.43
C ASN A 571 -30.57 8.00 -39.98
N ALA A 572 -29.70 8.51 -39.11
CA ALA A 572 -29.71 8.22 -37.68
C ALA A 572 -31.00 8.74 -37.02
N LEU A 573 -31.40 9.98 -37.31
CA LEU A 573 -32.65 10.54 -36.81
C LEU A 573 -33.87 9.75 -37.29
N ALA A 574 -33.94 9.43 -38.58
CA ALA A 574 -35.03 8.63 -39.14
C ALA A 574 -35.11 7.25 -38.47
N TYR A 575 -33.96 6.62 -38.21
CA TYR A 575 -33.90 5.36 -37.47
C TYR A 575 -34.40 5.53 -36.02
N MET A 576 -33.94 6.53 -35.28
CA MET A 576 -34.39 6.77 -33.91
C MET A 576 -35.91 6.98 -33.82
N LEU A 577 -36.49 7.75 -34.75
CA LEU A 577 -37.94 7.99 -34.83
C LEU A 577 -38.74 6.73 -35.16
N ALA A 578 -38.16 5.76 -35.87
CA ALA A 578 -38.79 4.48 -36.18
C ALA A 578 -38.83 3.52 -34.97
N TRP A 579 -38.08 3.80 -33.90
CA TRP A 579 -37.98 2.96 -32.70
C TRP A 579 -38.40 3.71 -31.41
N PRO A 580 -39.67 4.16 -31.30
CA PRO A 580 -40.14 5.02 -30.21
C PRO A 580 -40.19 4.34 -28.84
N ALA A 581 -40.12 3.01 -28.78
CA ALA A 581 -40.01 2.27 -27.51
C ALA A 581 -38.62 2.42 -26.86
N ILE A 582 -37.58 2.63 -27.69
CA ILE A 582 -36.21 2.85 -27.26
C ILE A 582 -35.93 4.35 -27.13
N TYR A 583 -36.15 5.11 -28.20
CA TYR A 583 -35.97 6.57 -28.23
C TYR A 583 -37.28 7.27 -27.91
N LYS A 584 -37.67 7.22 -26.63
CA LYS A 584 -38.94 7.78 -26.17
C LYS A 584 -38.98 9.28 -26.42
N MET A 585 -40.10 9.75 -26.98
CA MET A 585 -40.26 11.14 -27.38
C MET A 585 -40.13 12.10 -26.20
N ASP A 586 -40.81 11.83 -25.09
CA ASP A 586 -40.79 12.70 -23.90
C ASP A 586 -39.50 12.57 -23.08
N ASP A 587 -39.00 11.34 -22.90
CA ASP A 587 -37.90 11.08 -21.97
C ASP A 587 -36.52 11.34 -22.61
N ILE A 588 -36.41 11.26 -23.95
CA ILE A 588 -35.12 11.30 -24.66
C ILE A 588 -35.10 12.36 -25.76
N LEU A 589 -35.98 12.25 -26.77
CA LEU A 589 -35.89 13.09 -27.98
C LEU A 589 -36.23 14.56 -27.71
N LEU A 590 -37.24 14.85 -26.90
CA LEU A 590 -37.61 16.21 -26.50
C LEU A 590 -36.49 16.89 -25.68
N PRO A 591 -35.95 16.29 -24.60
CA PRO A 591 -34.78 16.83 -23.89
C PRO A 591 -33.54 17.01 -24.79
N ALA A 592 -33.27 16.06 -25.69
CA ALA A 592 -32.16 16.17 -26.65
C ALA A 592 -32.36 17.36 -27.59
N THR A 593 -33.59 17.57 -28.09
CA THR A 593 -33.95 18.71 -28.94
C THR A 593 -33.71 20.03 -28.23
N LEU A 594 -34.12 20.15 -26.96
CA LEU A 594 -33.88 21.35 -26.16
C LEU A 594 -32.38 21.65 -26.04
N ARG A 595 -31.56 20.65 -25.71
CA ARG A 595 -30.09 20.83 -25.62
C ARG A 595 -29.47 21.24 -26.95
N LEU A 596 -29.87 20.58 -28.04
CA LEU A 596 -29.33 20.85 -29.38
C LEU A 596 -29.72 22.22 -29.92
N THR A 597 -30.90 22.73 -29.55
CA THR A 597 -31.42 24.04 -29.98
C THR A 597 -30.89 25.19 -29.13
N GLU A 598 -30.60 24.97 -27.85
CA GLU A 598 -29.96 25.96 -26.97
C GLU A 598 -28.48 26.20 -27.34
N ALA A 599 -27.77 25.17 -27.82
CA ALA A 599 -26.37 25.27 -28.21
C ALA A 599 -26.20 25.92 -29.59
N SER A 600 -25.50 27.07 -29.63
CA SER A 600 -25.25 27.82 -30.89
C SER A 600 -24.50 27.01 -31.96
N SER A 601 -23.67 26.05 -31.53
CA SER A 601 -22.91 25.17 -32.42
C SER A 601 -23.76 24.13 -33.16
N SER A 602 -24.94 23.78 -32.64
CA SER A 602 -25.80 22.74 -33.21
C SER A 602 -27.17 23.22 -33.67
N ARG A 603 -27.66 24.36 -33.18
CA ARG A 603 -29.02 24.87 -33.46
C ARG A 603 -29.35 25.04 -34.95
N HIS A 604 -28.35 25.21 -35.80
CA HIS A 604 -28.50 25.45 -37.24
C HIS A 604 -28.24 24.19 -38.09
N LEU A 605 -27.95 23.05 -37.47
CA LEU A 605 -27.75 21.81 -38.20
C LEU A 605 -29.09 21.35 -38.84
N PRO A 606 -29.08 20.90 -40.11
CA PRO A 606 -30.29 20.43 -40.79
C PRO A 606 -31.02 19.33 -40.00
N VAL A 607 -30.29 18.34 -39.47
CA VAL A 607 -30.88 17.26 -38.67
C VAL A 607 -31.55 17.76 -37.38
N VAL A 608 -31.01 18.81 -36.76
CA VAL A 608 -31.58 19.41 -35.54
C VAL A 608 -32.88 20.13 -35.87
N THR A 609 -32.96 20.74 -37.06
CA THR A 609 -34.21 21.32 -37.57
C THR A 609 -35.26 20.22 -37.77
N SER A 610 -34.88 19.11 -38.42
CA SER A 610 -35.76 17.95 -38.63
C SER A 610 -36.26 17.32 -37.32
N LEU A 611 -35.38 17.17 -36.34
CA LEU A 611 -35.74 16.65 -35.01
C LEU A 611 -36.69 17.62 -34.29
N ARG A 612 -36.40 18.92 -34.33
CA ARG A 612 -37.26 19.96 -33.77
C ARG A 612 -38.65 19.92 -34.39
N ASP A 613 -38.75 19.78 -35.71
CA ASP A 613 -40.04 19.72 -36.40
C ASP A 613 -40.83 18.46 -36.00
N ALA A 614 -40.17 17.31 -35.83
CA ALA A 614 -40.80 16.09 -35.34
C ALA A 614 -41.34 16.25 -33.90
N VAL A 615 -40.56 16.88 -33.01
CA VAL A 615 -40.96 17.18 -31.63
C VAL A 615 -42.10 18.20 -31.58
N LEU A 616 -42.05 19.26 -32.39
CA LEU A 616 -43.12 20.25 -32.50
C LEU A 616 -44.42 19.58 -32.99
N ALA A 617 -44.36 18.73 -34.01
CA ALA A 617 -45.52 18.00 -34.51
C ALA A 617 -46.11 17.07 -33.43
N TYR A 618 -45.27 16.40 -32.65
CA TYR A 618 -45.70 15.56 -31.52
C TYR A 618 -46.42 16.38 -30.44
N LEU A 619 -45.82 17.49 -30.00
CA LEU A 619 -46.41 18.37 -28.99
C LEU A 619 -47.72 19.00 -29.49
N GLN A 620 -47.77 19.44 -30.75
CA GLN A 620 -48.99 19.98 -31.37
C GLN A 620 -50.11 18.94 -31.39
N ALA A 621 -49.81 17.70 -31.79
CA ALA A 621 -50.79 16.62 -31.79
C ALA A 621 -51.30 16.32 -30.37
N ARG A 622 -50.42 16.34 -29.37
CA ARG A 622 -50.78 16.08 -27.96
C ARG A 622 -51.61 17.21 -27.34
N VAL A 623 -51.29 18.46 -27.65
CA VAL A 623 -52.05 19.64 -27.24
C VAL A 623 -53.42 19.67 -27.91
N ALA A 624 -53.52 19.22 -29.17
CA ALA A 624 -54.78 19.16 -29.92
C ALA A 624 -55.77 18.11 -29.39
N LEU A 625 -55.32 17.16 -28.56
CA LEU A 625 -56.23 16.20 -27.92
C LEU A 625 -57.29 16.94 -27.11
N GLU A 626 -58.47 16.35 -26.97
CA GLU A 626 -59.51 16.96 -26.15
C GLU A 626 -59.14 16.92 -24.66
N LEU A 627 -59.33 18.04 -23.95
CA LEU A 627 -59.09 18.18 -22.50
C LEU A 627 -60.37 18.71 -21.85
N GLN A 628 -61.26 17.79 -21.52
CA GLN A 628 -62.46 18.08 -20.76
C GLN A 628 -62.38 17.43 -19.38
N PRO A 629 -62.84 18.11 -18.32
CA PRO A 629 -63.02 17.46 -17.03
C PRO A 629 -64.05 16.32 -17.16
N PRO A 630 -64.00 15.29 -16.32
CA PRO A 630 -65.03 14.25 -16.30
C PRO A 630 -66.42 14.88 -16.16
N ALA A 631 -67.34 14.51 -17.06
CA ALA A 631 -68.70 15.07 -17.09
C ALA A 631 -69.57 14.62 -15.89
N ASP A 632 -69.20 13.51 -15.25
CA ASP A 632 -69.89 12.90 -14.12
C ASP A 632 -68.88 12.23 -13.17
N TRP A 633 -69.36 11.41 -12.21
CA TRP A 633 -68.49 10.67 -11.29
C TRP A 633 -67.94 9.36 -11.87
N ARG A 634 -68.17 9.01 -13.14
CA ARG A 634 -67.53 7.82 -13.71
C ARG A 634 -66.04 8.03 -13.83
N ARG A 635 -65.27 7.00 -13.51
CA ARG A 635 -63.80 6.95 -13.67
C ARG A 635 -63.44 5.69 -14.43
N ASP A 636 -62.27 5.73 -15.07
CA ASP A 636 -61.72 4.56 -15.73
C ASP A 636 -61.63 3.41 -14.71
N ASN A 637 -62.18 2.27 -15.09
CA ASN A 637 -62.31 1.08 -14.25
C ASN A 637 -61.49 -0.10 -14.79
N GLN A 638 -60.52 0.17 -15.66
CA GLN A 638 -59.54 -0.81 -16.15
C GLN A 638 -58.54 -1.22 -15.05
N LEU A 639 -59.04 -1.94 -14.04
CA LEU A 639 -58.26 -2.46 -12.92
C LEU A 639 -57.75 -3.87 -13.25
N GLY A 640 -56.65 -3.97 -14.01
CA GLY A 640 -55.86 -5.19 -14.26
C GLY A 640 -56.63 -6.52 -14.40
N ASN A 641 -55.94 -7.62 -14.11
CA ASN A 641 -56.50 -8.98 -14.19
C ASN A 641 -56.95 -9.53 -12.82
N CYS A 642 -57.09 -8.69 -11.80
CA CYS A 642 -57.55 -9.15 -10.49
C CYS A 642 -59.03 -9.62 -10.59
N LYS A 643 -59.28 -10.86 -10.15
CA LYS A 643 -60.61 -11.51 -10.22
C LYS A 643 -61.32 -11.58 -8.86
N CYS A 644 -60.82 -10.89 -7.83
CA CYS A 644 -61.44 -10.92 -6.51
C CYS A 644 -62.76 -10.11 -6.49
N ALA A 645 -63.67 -10.48 -5.59
CA ALA A 645 -64.97 -9.80 -5.44
C ALA A 645 -64.81 -8.31 -5.10
N ASP A 646 -63.82 -7.97 -4.27
CA ASP A 646 -63.55 -6.59 -3.84
C ASP A 646 -63.17 -5.68 -5.03
N CYS A 647 -62.33 -6.18 -5.94
CA CYS A 647 -61.97 -5.44 -7.15
C CYS A 647 -63.15 -5.33 -8.12
N ALA A 648 -64.06 -6.31 -8.15
CA ALA A 648 -65.29 -6.21 -8.94
C ALA A 648 -66.23 -5.12 -8.39
N GLU A 649 -66.38 -5.03 -7.06
CA GLU A 649 -67.11 -3.94 -6.40
C GLU A 649 -66.46 -2.57 -6.68
N LEU A 650 -65.12 -2.50 -6.65
CA LEU A 650 -64.40 -1.28 -7.02
C LEU A 650 -64.62 -0.89 -8.49
N LYS A 651 -64.63 -1.85 -9.44
CA LYS A 651 -64.95 -1.59 -10.86
C LYS A 651 -66.36 -1.03 -11.04
N GLN A 652 -67.33 -1.55 -10.28
CA GLN A 652 -68.71 -1.05 -10.29
C GLN A 652 -68.79 0.36 -9.69
N PHE A 653 -68.11 0.61 -8.57
CA PHE A 653 -68.01 1.96 -7.99
C PHE A 653 -67.44 2.94 -9.01
N LEU A 654 -66.30 2.63 -9.64
CA LEU A 654 -65.68 3.51 -10.64
C LEU A 654 -66.61 3.78 -11.84
N ALA A 655 -67.39 2.79 -12.30
CA ALA A 655 -68.34 2.96 -13.41
C ALA A 655 -69.64 3.71 -13.06
N ASN A 656 -69.89 3.98 -11.77
CA ASN A 656 -71.11 4.66 -11.33
C ASN A 656 -71.01 6.19 -11.56
N ALA A 657 -72.00 6.77 -12.26
CA ALA A 657 -72.02 8.19 -12.62
C ALA A 657 -72.43 9.14 -11.48
N GLU A 658 -73.13 8.63 -10.47
CA GLU A 658 -73.72 9.44 -9.40
C GLU A 658 -72.98 9.27 -8.07
N GLN A 659 -72.31 8.14 -7.89
CA GLN A 659 -71.64 7.82 -6.64
C GLN A 659 -70.24 8.41 -6.58
N GLU A 660 -70.07 9.48 -5.81
CA GLU A 660 -68.79 10.14 -5.50
C GLU A 660 -67.91 9.30 -4.54
N GLN A 661 -68.52 8.75 -3.50
CA GLN A 661 -67.83 8.07 -2.41
C GLN A 661 -68.31 6.63 -2.21
N TRP A 662 -67.37 5.72 -1.97
CA TRP A 662 -67.64 4.34 -1.59
C TRP A 662 -66.96 4.00 -0.27
N VAL A 663 -67.70 3.35 0.62
CA VAL A 663 -67.23 2.98 1.95
C VAL A 663 -67.14 1.47 2.03
N PHE A 664 -65.92 0.96 2.06
CA PHE A 664 -65.64 -0.46 2.09
C PHE A 664 -65.26 -0.91 3.51
N LYS A 665 -66.16 -1.62 4.20
CA LYS A 665 -65.95 -2.14 5.56
C LYS A 665 -65.44 -3.58 5.49
N ALA A 666 -64.14 -3.77 5.69
CA ALA A 666 -63.50 -5.10 5.63
C ALA A 666 -62.27 -5.16 6.54
N ALA A 667 -61.72 -6.34 6.78
CA ALA A 667 -60.44 -6.50 7.50
C ALA A 667 -59.28 -5.81 6.77
N GLU A 668 -58.17 -5.57 7.48
CA GLU A 668 -57.06 -4.75 6.98
C GLU A 668 -56.45 -5.25 5.67
N ALA A 669 -56.16 -6.56 5.56
CA ALA A 669 -55.58 -7.14 4.35
C ALA A 669 -56.40 -6.83 3.08
N ARG A 670 -57.73 -6.84 3.15
CA ARG A 670 -58.62 -6.53 2.02
C ARG A 670 -58.61 -5.05 1.67
N ARG A 671 -58.60 -4.17 2.68
CA ARG A 671 -58.51 -2.71 2.47
C ARG A 671 -57.15 -2.32 1.87
N THR A 672 -56.06 -2.91 2.36
CA THR A 672 -54.71 -2.69 1.83
C THR A 672 -54.58 -3.19 0.40
N HIS A 673 -55.17 -4.35 0.08
CA HIS A 673 -55.23 -4.85 -1.30
C HIS A 673 -55.90 -3.84 -2.25
N LEU A 674 -57.09 -3.32 -1.90
CA LEU A 674 -57.78 -2.34 -2.74
C LEU A 674 -57.03 -1.02 -2.89
N ALA A 675 -56.46 -0.50 -1.79
CA ALA A 675 -55.62 0.70 -1.85
C ALA A 675 -54.40 0.49 -2.75
N GLY A 676 -53.79 -0.70 -2.69
CA GLY A 676 -52.69 -1.11 -3.57
C GLY A 676 -53.10 -1.15 -5.04
N VAL A 677 -54.26 -1.73 -5.37
CA VAL A 677 -54.79 -1.79 -6.74
C VAL A 677 -55.07 -0.38 -7.28
N ILE A 678 -55.69 0.49 -6.48
CA ILE A 678 -55.97 1.89 -6.84
C ILE A 678 -54.66 2.64 -7.14
N SER A 679 -53.65 2.47 -6.29
CA SER A 679 -52.33 3.09 -6.47
C SER A 679 -51.60 2.55 -7.71
N GLN A 680 -51.56 1.23 -7.88
CA GLN A 680 -50.86 0.56 -8.97
C GLN A 680 -51.41 0.96 -10.34
N HIS A 681 -52.73 1.09 -10.45
CA HIS A 681 -53.40 1.49 -11.69
C HIS A 681 -53.62 3.00 -11.81
N LYS A 682 -53.05 3.81 -10.90
CA LYS A 682 -53.15 5.28 -10.89
C LYS A 682 -54.60 5.80 -11.01
N CYS A 683 -55.55 5.10 -10.42
CA CYS A 683 -56.97 5.43 -10.52
C CYS A 683 -57.27 6.78 -9.86
N ASP A 684 -58.32 7.45 -10.36
CA ASP A 684 -58.76 8.75 -9.85
C ASP A 684 -59.58 8.61 -8.56
N VAL A 685 -58.95 8.08 -7.50
CA VAL A 685 -59.58 7.81 -6.19
C VAL A 685 -58.62 8.11 -5.05
N ASP A 686 -59.07 8.92 -4.10
CA ASP A 686 -58.43 9.13 -2.81
C ASP A 686 -58.89 8.08 -1.79
N CYS A 687 -57.93 7.48 -1.10
CA CYS A 687 -58.18 6.42 -0.12
C CYS A 687 -57.88 6.91 1.30
N LYS A 688 -58.86 6.85 2.20
CA LYS A 688 -58.69 7.19 3.62
C LYS A 688 -59.27 6.10 4.53
N THR A 689 -58.47 5.56 5.43
CA THR A 689 -58.96 4.62 6.44
C THR A 689 -59.62 5.38 7.60
N GLN A 690 -60.90 5.11 7.86
CA GLN A 690 -61.62 5.66 9.00
C GLN A 690 -61.63 4.65 10.16
N LYS A 691 -61.04 5.05 11.29
CA LYS A 691 -61.02 4.28 12.53
C LYS A 691 -62.30 4.58 13.33
N GLY A 692 -63.24 3.64 13.35
CA GLY A 692 -64.53 3.78 14.02
C GLY A 692 -65.42 2.54 13.86
N GLY A 693 -65.39 1.65 14.86
CA GLY A 693 -66.00 0.31 14.82
C GLY A 693 -65.15 -0.72 14.08
N THR A 694 -65.15 -1.97 14.54
CA THR A 694 -64.41 -3.08 13.90
C THR A 694 -65.34 -3.91 13.00
N PRO A 695 -64.84 -4.42 11.86
CA PRO A 695 -63.61 -3.99 11.18
C PRO A 695 -63.69 -2.53 10.65
N TYR A 696 -62.54 -1.86 10.50
CA TYR A 696 -62.46 -0.47 10.02
C TYR A 696 -62.96 -0.31 8.57
N ARG A 697 -63.19 0.95 8.17
CA ARG A 697 -63.72 1.31 6.84
C ARG A 697 -62.63 1.97 6.00
N LEU A 698 -62.51 1.58 4.72
CA LEU A 698 -61.77 2.31 3.70
C LEU A 698 -62.75 3.23 2.98
N ILE A 699 -62.51 4.53 3.05
CA ILE A 699 -63.27 5.54 2.31
C ILE A 699 -62.52 5.79 1.00
N CYS A 700 -63.16 5.45 -0.11
CA CYS A 700 -62.70 5.70 -1.47
C CYS A 700 -63.51 6.87 -2.03
N THR A 701 -62.87 8.00 -2.30
CA THR A 701 -63.52 9.20 -2.86
C THR A 701 -62.98 9.43 -4.25
N LYS A 702 -63.83 9.48 -5.27
CA LYS A 702 -63.38 9.77 -6.64
C LYS A 702 -62.85 11.20 -6.73
N ASN A 703 -61.71 11.37 -7.38
CA ASN A 703 -61.11 12.67 -7.64
C ASN A 703 -60.99 12.89 -9.15
N GLN A 704 -60.17 13.83 -9.61
CA GLN A 704 -59.92 14.08 -11.03
C GLN A 704 -58.42 14.10 -11.34
N ALA A 705 -57.64 13.28 -10.63
CA ALA A 705 -56.18 13.31 -10.69
C ALA A 705 -55.63 13.11 -12.12
N SER A 706 -56.21 12.22 -12.93
CA SER A 706 -55.81 12.02 -14.32
C SER A 706 -56.09 13.23 -15.21
N TYR A 707 -57.23 13.90 -15.01
CA TYR A 707 -57.52 15.16 -15.70
C TYR A 707 -56.51 16.25 -15.32
N GLN A 708 -56.26 16.44 -14.01
CA GLN A 708 -55.28 17.43 -13.54
C GLN A 708 -53.88 17.16 -14.11
N ARG A 709 -53.43 15.90 -14.10
CA ARG A 709 -52.16 15.51 -14.76
C ARG A 709 -52.12 15.91 -16.24
N ARG A 710 -53.23 15.77 -16.97
CA ARG A 710 -53.31 16.21 -18.38
C ARG A 710 -53.37 17.72 -18.56
N VAL A 711 -53.98 18.45 -17.62
CA VAL A 711 -53.94 19.93 -17.59
C VAL A 711 -52.51 20.41 -17.38
N ASP A 712 -51.80 19.83 -16.40
CA ASP A 712 -50.43 20.17 -16.09
C ASP A 712 -49.50 19.83 -17.28
N GLN A 713 -49.66 18.64 -17.87
CA GLN A 713 -48.90 18.23 -19.06
C GLN A 713 -49.15 19.18 -20.24
N ARG A 714 -50.41 19.54 -20.53
CA ARG A 714 -50.73 20.48 -21.62
C ARG A 714 -50.11 21.85 -21.38
N THR A 715 -50.10 22.30 -20.13
CA THR A 715 -49.48 23.57 -19.76
C THR A 715 -47.99 23.55 -20.04
N GLN A 716 -47.31 22.46 -19.67
CA GLN A 716 -45.89 22.23 -19.99
C GLN A 716 -45.65 22.15 -21.50
N ASP A 717 -46.50 21.43 -22.24
CA ASP A 717 -46.38 21.28 -23.70
C ASP A 717 -46.50 22.64 -24.41
N LEU A 718 -47.44 23.49 -23.99
CA LEU A 718 -47.60 24.84 -24.54
C LEU A 718 -46.37 25.72 -24.27
N GLN A 719 -45.76 25.59 -23.08
CA GLN A 719 -44.51 26.28 -22.76
C GLN A 719 -43.35 25.79 -23.64
N LEU A 720 -43.26 24.48 -23.85
CA LEU A 720 -42.24 23.85 -24.70
C LEU A 720 -42.41 24.24 -26.18
N LEU A 721 -43.65 24.29 -26.69
CA LEU A 721 -43.96 24.77 -28.03
C LEU A 721 -43.46 26.22 -28.24
N ASN A 722 -43.73 27.11 -27.27
CA ASN A 722 -43.24 28.49 -27.34
C ASN A 722 -41.71 28.56 -27.32
N LYS A 723 -41.06 27.72 -26.50
CA LYS A 723 -39.60 27.67 -26.38
C LYS A 723 -38.93 27.18 -27.68
N LEU A 724 -39.49 26.18 -28.34
CA LEU A 724 -38.95 25.58 -29.56
C LEU A 724 -39.35 26.32 -30.85
N ALA A 725 -40.36 27.19 -30.80
CA ALA A 725 -40.78 28.05 -31.92
C ALA A 725 -39.88 29.28 -32.12
N CYS A 726 -39.04 29.63 -31.14
CA CYS A 726 -37.99 30.65 -31.22
C CYS A 726 -36.68 30.05 -31.73
#